data_AF-A0A8J1VWR6-F1
#
_entry.id   AF-A0A8J1VWR6-F1
#
_cell.length_a   1.000
_cell.length_b   1.000
_cell.length_c   1.000
_cell.angle_alpha   90.00
_cell.angle_beta   90.00
_cell.angle_gamma   90.00
#
_symmetry.space_group_name_H-M   'P 1'
#
loop_
_entity.id
_entity.type
_entity.pdbx_description
1 polymer ?
#
loop_
_entity_poly.entity_id
_entity_poly.type
_entity_poly.pdbx_seq_one_letter_code
_entity_poly.pdbx_strand_id
1 'polypeptide(L)'
;MKLNARSFTVSINTIAQLRLPSPSFLMSAIKSDILRFQSHRHLRQRLTLSILSGRSIRVDRIRPEDVQVGLRDYEVNLLRMVEKVTNGSTIEISVTGTSFLFHPGLLPGGSYTHTCHVGRSVGYYLEVLIPLAPFCKKAFDILLNGVTGEEGRDMTVSIANRDILSGEVDMIRTVTLPHLHLFGVTDGLELQIKKRGAAPLGGGQIIFKCPVIRQLKSLQFVEKGKIKKIRGVAYSTRVSPQFANRMVEAARSVLNRYIPDIYLYTDVYKGLESGKSPGYGITLVSQSTTSALHSAECLSSSPSSSSPQTQQTPEGIALHAARLLLEEIRRGGCVDGKHQWLVLLLMVLGKEDVGRCLMGDLTPHSIHFLRDLLTFFGVKFKISPMPRGEVGDDSVRALRTGEVVLSSYLSYLDPIMPPKSHLKRGSVPSMETSGDALTEETVVVVLGASGDLAKRKTFPALFALYQQELLPKDVHIVGYARTKMDDEEFHKRETEFLKPKKGEELEKHFDEKLKSFKEISSYISGPYDEDSGFQNLLKRIEELEKKRSGGVKRNRVFYMALPPSVFTVVAKGLKKNCYSKDGTNRLIIEKPFGKDLESCREMMSALKNEWTENETYRIDHYLGKEMIKNMLVLRFGNVFLDASFNKNYISNVQINFKEPFGTEGRGGYFDEFGIIRDVCQNHLMQTLSVLTMERPVSFSAEDVRDEKVKVLRCIPPIKREDVLLGQYAASGDKPGYKDDDTVPKDSVSPTFAAMVLWIDNPRWEGVPFIMKAGKALNESKVEVRIQYKDAVQGIFNDISRNELVLRIQPSEAIWMKMNSKLPGFTTRAVPVELDMTYQQRFTEAKIPQAYEALILDAFKGDHSNFVRDDELDVAWKIFTPILHWIDGKSGDKPKPEEYPYGSRGPKNVDQFTSKYGYTQSGNEDYQWPQTNVAASL
;
A
#
# COMPACT_ATOMS: atom_id res chain seq x y z
N MET A 1 8.22 -29.58 -2.45
CA MET A 1 7.29 -28.61 -1.84
C MET A 1 6.22 -28.26 -2.89
N LYS A 2 4.98 -28.73 -2.74
CA LYS A 2 3.88 -28.37 -3.66
C LYS A 2 3.35 -27.00 -3.26
N LEU A 3 3.84 -25.95 -3.94
CA LEU A 3 3.32 -24.58 -3.86
C LEU A 3 2.57 -24.31 -5.17
N ASN A 4 1.28 -23.97 -5.06
CA ASN A 4 0.33 -23.95 -6.17
C ASN A 4 0.43 -22.65 -6.99
N ALA A 5 1.01 -22.71 -8.20
CA ALA A 5 0.98 -21.64 -9.20
C ALA A 5 -0.16 -21.85 -10.22
N ARG A 6 -0.70 -20.77 -10.79
CA ARG A 6 -1.67 -20.83 -11.90
C ARG A 6 -0.90 -20.82 -13.22
N SER A 7 -1.36 -21.56 -14.23
CA SER A 7 -0.74 -21.61 -15.56
C SER A 7 -1.83 -21.56 -16.62
N PHE A 8 -1.52 -20.95 -17.77
CA PHE A 8 -2.49 -20.68 -18.82
C PHE A 8 -2.01 -21.25 -20.15
N THR A 9 -2.90 -21.95 -20.86
CA THR A 9 -2.68 -22.26 -22.27
C THR A 9 -3.17 -21.07 -23.09
N VAL A 10 -2.25 -20.46 -23.83
CA VAL A 10 -2.54 -19.38 -24.76
C VAL A 10 -2.55 -19.97 -26.17
N SER A 11 -3.70 -19.89 -26.83
CA SER A 11 -3.89 -20.35 -28.20
C SER A 11 -4.29 -19.18 -29.09
N ILE A 12 -3.80 -19.16 -30.32
CA ILE A 12 -4.21 -18.20 -31.34
C ILE A 12 -4.93 -18.97 -32.45
N ASN A 13 -6.19 -18.60 -32.73
CA ASN A 13 -6.95 -19.13 -33.86
C ASN A 13 -7.01 -18.04 -34.93
N THR A 14 -6.23 -18.20 -35.99
CA THR A 14 -6.18 -17.22 -37.07
C THR A 14 -7.40 -17.40 -37.96
N ILE A 15 -8.40 -16.50 -37.88
CA ILE A 15 -9.42 -16.33 -38.91
C ILE A 15 -9.14 -14.96 -39.53
N ALA A 16 -8.76 -14.95 -40.81
CA ALA A 16 -8.29 -13.83 -41.62
C ALA A 16 -6.81 -13.40 -41.39
N GLN A 17 -5.99 -13.62 -42.41
CA GLN A 17 -4.68 -12.99 -42.57
C GLN A 17 -4.82 -11.46 -42.64
N LEU A 18 -3.96 -10.75 -41.91
CA LEU A 18 -3.20 -9.66 -42.53
C LEU A 18 -2.16 -10.35 -43.43
N ARG A 19 -2.25 -10.17 -44.75
CA ARG A 19 -1.17 -10.59 -45.67
C ARG A 19 0.11 -9.93 -45.17
N LEU A 20 1.07 -10.68 -44.64
CA LEU A 20 2.44 -10.21 -44.50
C LEU A 20 2.94 -9.96 -45.93
N PRO A 21 3.28 -8.72 -46.33
CA PRO A 21 3.73 -8.46 -47.67
C PRO A 21 5.06 -9.16 -47.91
N SER A 22 5.22 -9.76 -49.09
CA SER A 22 6.57 -10.08 -49.60
C SER A 22 7.44 -8.81 -49.54
N PRO A 23 8.77 -8.92 -49.41
CA PRO A 23 9.68 -7.76 -49.29
C PRO A 23 9.52 -6.69 -50.40
N SER A 24 8.86 -7.04 -51.51
CA SER A 24 8.50 -6.19 -52.64
C SER A 24 7.21 -5.37 -52.49
N PHE A 25 6.32 -5.69 -51.53
CA PHE A 25 4.94 -5.19 -51.47
C PHE A 25 4.72 -4.05 -50.44
N LEU A 26 5.72 -3.19 -50.27
CA LEU A 26 5.67 -2.07 -49.32
C LEU A 26 5.06 -0.78 -49.89
N MET A 27 4.35 -0.87 -51.03
CA MET A 27 3.60 0.24 -51.60
C MET A 27 2.23 -0.25 -52.06
N SER A 28 1.18 0.12 -51.32
CA SER A 28 -0.21 0.37 -51.75
C SER A 28 -1.27 -0.15 -50.75
N ALA A 29 -1.34 0.42 -49.56
CA ALA A 29 -2.54 0.33 -48.72
C ALA A 29 -2.60 1.48 -47.70
N ILE A 30 -2.78 2.72 -48.17
CA ILE A 30 -3.17 3.83 -47.30
C ILE A 30 -4.67 3.69 -47.04
N LYS A 31 -5.03 3.12 -45.89
CA LYS A 31 -6.24 3.54 -45.15
C LYS A 31 -5.75 4.16 -43.84
N SER A 32 -5.80 5.48 -43.82
CA SER A 32 -5.32 6.37 -42.77
C SER A 32 -6.18 6.28 -41.51
N ASP A 33 -5.78 5.45 -40.56
CA ASP A 33 -6.19 5.61 -39.16
C ASP A 33 -4.94 5.76 -38.29
N ILE A 34 -4.71 6.99 -37.81
CA ILE A 34 -3.67 7.30 -36.82
C ILE A 34 -4.13 6.74 -35.48
N LEU A 35 -3.40 5.75 -34.96
CA LEU A 35 -3.64 5.21 -33.63
C LEU A 35 -3.17 6.18 -32.57
N ARG A 36 -4.06 6.61 -31.68
CA ARG A 36 -3.76 7.58 -30.62
C ARG A 36 -3.51 6.88 -29.30
N PHE A 37 -2.39 7.23 -28.67
CA PHE A 37 -1.99 6.75 -27.37
C PHE A 37 -1.66 7.93 -26.46
N GLN A 38 -1.77 7.69 -25.15
CA GLN A 38 -1.36 8.66 -24.14
C GLN A 38 -0.17 8.12 -23.35
N SER A 39 0.76 9.01 -23.01
CA SER A 39 1.98 8.73 -22.25
C SER A 39 3.05 7.91 -23.01
N HIS A 40 4.29 8.00 -22.54
CA HIS A 40 5.46 7.27 -23.04
C HIS A 40 5.50 5.79 -22.64
N ARG A 41 4.52 5.31 -21.88
CA ARG A 41 4.45 3.90 -21.46
C ARG A 41 4.31 2.98 -22.66
N HIS A 42 5.03 1.86 -22.63
CA HIS A 42 5.07 0.86 -23.71
C HIS A 42 5.51 1.43 -25.07
N LEU A 43 6.25 2.55 -25.08
CA LEU A 43 6.72 3.20 -26.30
C LEU A 43 7.52 2.25 -27.21
N ARG A 44 8.43 1.44 -26.64
CA ARG A 44 9.24 0.43 -27.36
C ARG A 44 8.36 -0.55 -28.14
N GLN A 45 7.39 -1.16 -27.45
CA GLN A 45 6.47 -2.12 -28.02
C GLN A 45 5.57 -1.47 -29.08
N ARG A 46 5.02 -0.27 -28.82
CA ARG A 46 4.15 0.43 -29.77
C ARG A 46 4.87 0.88 -31.04
N LEU A 47 6.12 1.32 -30.94
CA LEU A 47 6.96 1.60 -32.11
C LEU A 47 7.17 0.33 -32.95
N THR A 48 7.48 -0.79 -32.30
CA THR A 48 7.63 -2.10 -32.96
C THR A 48 6.35 -2.51 -33.68
N LEU A 49 5.19 -2.43 -33.02
CA LEU A 49 3.88 -2.75 -33.59
C LEU A 49 3.50 -1.81 -34.74
N SER A 50 3.80 -0.52 -34.61
CA SER A 50 3.57 0.48 -35.66
C SER A 50 4.32 0.14 -36.94
N ILE A 51 5.61 -0.21 -36.83
CA ILE A 51 6.44 -0.60 -37.98
C ILE A 51 5.93 -1.90 -38.62
N LEU A 52 5.64 -2.92 -37.81
CA LEU A 52 5.20 -4.22 -38.32
C LEU A 52 3.79 -4.19 -38.95
N SER A 53 2.89 -3.35 -38.43
CA SER A 53 1.53 -3.20 -38.96
C SER A 53 1.41 -2.14 -40.06
N GLY A 54 2.42 -1.28 -40.24
CA GLY A 54 2.35 -0.12 -41.13
C GLY A 54 1.41 1.00 -40.66
N ARG A 55 0.91 0.95 -39.42
CA ARG A 55 -0.03 1.95 -38.88
C ARG A 55 0.69 3.08 -38.18
N SER A 56 0.32 4.31 -38.52
CA SER A 56 0.88 5.51 -37.87
C SER A 56 0.37 5.64 -36.43
N ILE A 57 1.22 6.12 -35.53
CA ILE A 57 0.88 6.32 -34.12
C ILE A 57 1.11 7.76 -33.70
N ARG A 58 0.19 8.30 -32.91
CA ARG A 58 0.34 9.58 -32.21
C ARG A 58 0.36 9.32 -30.72
N VAL A 59 1.40 9.77 -30.04
CA VAL A 59 1.52 9.68 -28.58
C VAL A 59 1.43 11.07 -28.01
N ASP A 60 0.40 11.35 -27.22
CA ASP A 60 0.18 12.64 -26.56
C ASP A 60 0.41 12.54 -25.04
N ARG A 61 0.48 13.69 -24.35
CA ARG A 61 0.62 13.79 -22.88
C ARG A 61 1.83 13.01 -22.34
N ILE A 62 2.98 13.19 -22.97
CA ILE A 62 4.25 12.62 -22.51
C ILE A 62 4.77 13.48 -21.35
N ARG A 63 4.66 12.94 -20.13
CA ARG A 63 5.18 13.54 -18.89
C ARG A 63 4.79 15.03 -18.71
N PRO A 64 3.48 15.38 -18.74
CA PRO A 64 3.07 16.77 -18.60
C PRO A 64 3.39 17.36 -17.22
N GLU A 65 3.41 16.52 -16.18
CA GLU A 65 3.59 16.93 -14.77
C GLU A 65 5.02 16.70 -14.23
N ASP A 66 5.97 16.35 -15.09
CA ASP A 66 7.36 16.06 -14.67
C ASP A 66 8.23 17.32 -14.73
N VAL A 67 9.25 17.40 -13.88
CA VAL A 67 10.21 18.53 -13.86
C VAL A 67 10.91 18.68 -15.22
N GLN A 68 11.18 17.56 -15.89
CA GLN A 68 11.57 17.55 -17.30
C GLN A 68 10.41 17.04 -18.14
N VAL A 69 9.61 18.00 -18.60
CA VAL A 69 8.43 17.79 -19.44
C VAL A 69 8.83 17.15 -20.79
N GLY A 70 8.03 16.19 -21.26
CA GLY A 70 8.20 15.59 -22.59
C GLY A 70 9.09 14.34 -22.67
N LEU A 71 9.52 14.02 -23.89
CA LEU A 71 10.43 12.92 -24.19
C LEU A 71 11.79 13.11 -23.54
N ARG A 72 12.36 12.03 -22.99
CA ARG A 72 13.73 12.05 -22.45
C ARG A 72 14.76 11.87 -23.56
N ASP A 73 16.00 12.28 -23.30
CA ASP A 73 17.11 12.17 -24.27
C ASP A 73 17.30 10.75 -24.81
N TYR A 74 17.11 9.72 -23.97
CA TYR A 74 17.21 8.33 -24.40
C TYR A 74 16.04 7.87 -25.29
N GLU A 75 14.85 8.44 -25.14
CA GLU A 75 13.69 8.16 -26.01
C GLU A 75 13.84 8.87 -27.35
N VAL A 76 14.31 10.12 -27.36
CA VAL A 76 14.66 10.83 -28.59
C VAL A 76 15.78 10.08 -29.33
N ASN A 77 16.80 9.60 -28.61
CA ASN A 77 17.86 8.78 -29.20
C ASN A 77 17.33 7.44 -29.76
N LEU A 78 16.33 6.82 -29.11
CA LEU A 78 15.65 5.63 -29.64
C LEU A 78 14.89 5.94 -30.94
N LEU A 79 14.12 7.02 -30.97
CA LEU A 79 13.40 7.46 -32.17
C LEU A 79 14.36 7.70 -33.35
N ARG A 80 15.50 8.37 -33.11
CA ARG A 80 16.56 8.55 -34.12
C ARG A 80 17.17 7.23 -34.60
N MET A 81 17.33 6.25 -33.70
CA MET A 81 17.78 4.92 -34.10
C MET A 81 16.76 4.25 -35.01
N VAL A 82 15.47 4.31 -34.65
CA VAL A 82 14.38 3.75 -35.46
C VAL A 82 14.35 4.40 -36.84
N GLU A 83 14.44 5.73 -36.91
CA GLU A 83 14.54 6.47 -38.17
C GLU A 83 15.73 6.01 -39.02
N LYS A 84 16.89 5.78 -38.39
CA LYS A 84 18.11 5.33 -39.07
C LYS A 84 18.00 3.92 -39.67
N VAL A 85 17.31 3.00 -39.00
CA VAL A 85 17.19 1.60 -39.44
C VAL A 85 15.98 1.36 -40.35
N THR A 86 15.14 2.37 -40.53
CA THR A 86 13.98 2.34 -41.42
C THR A 86 14.21 3.26 -42.63
N ASN A 87 13.46 3.09 -43.69
CA ASN A 87 13.49 3.97 -44.86
C ASN A 87 12.11 4.61 -45.07
N GLY A 88 12.02 5.93 -45.03
CA GLY A 88 10.78 6.68 -45.20
C GLY A 88 9.90 6.80 -43.94
N SER A 89 10.44 6.48 -42.75
CA SER A 89 9.76 6.84 -41.50
C SER A 89 9.82 8.34 -41.29
N THR A 90 8.76 8.94 -40.76
CA THR A 90 8.77 10.35 -40.33
C THR A 90 8.39 10.45 -38.85
N ILE A 91 9.10 11.33 -38.13
CA ILE A 91 8.87 11.60 -36.72
C ILE A 91 8.65 13.10 -36.55
N GLU A 92 7.47 13.48 -36.11
CA GLU A 92 7.12 14.86 -35.81
C GLU A 92 6.96 15.01 -34.30
N ILE A 93 7.90 15.70 -33.65
CA ILE A 93 7.87 15.94 -32.20
C ILE A 93 7.35 17.35 -31.96
N SER A 94 6.41 17.53 -31.03
CA SER A 94 5.95 18.86 -30.65
C SER A 94 7.09 19.68 -30.02
N VAL A 95 6.99 21.01 -30.08
CA VAL A 95 8.01 21.93 -29.53
C VAL A 95 8.35 21.62 -28.07
N THR A 96 7.34 21.23 -27.29
CA THR A 96 7.45 20.88 -25.87
C THR A 96 7.89 19.43 -25.62
N GLY A 97 8.01 18.60 -26.64
CA GLY A 97 8.28 17.16 -26.52
C GLY A 97 7.16 16.35 -25.85
N THR A 98 6.01 16.97 -25.55
CA THR A 98 4.85 16.34 -24.86
C THR A 98 3.99 15.50 -25.79
N SER A 99 4.21 15.57 -27.09
CA SER A 99 3.59 14.68 -28.07
C SER A 99 4.53 14.40 -29.23
N PHE A 100 4.39 13.23 -29.85
CA PHE A 100 5.00 12.97 -31.15
C PHE A 100 4.06 12.14 -32.04
N LEU A 101 4.18 12.35 -33.34
CA LEU A 101 3.56 11.56 -34.39
C LEU A 101 4.65 10.76 -35.10
N PHE A 102 4.43 9.46 -35.26
CA PHE A 102 5.34 8.56 -35.94
C PHE A 102 4.61 7.87 -37.10
N HIS A 103 5.15 8.06 -38.29
CA HIS A 103 4.77 7.33 -39.49
C HIS A 103 5.82 6.25 -39.77
N PRO A 104 5.43 4.97 -39.78
CA PRO A 104 6.37 3.87 -39.98
C PRO A 104 6.84 3.79 -41.43
N GLY A 105 8.14 3.59 -41.60
CA GLY A 105 8.81 3.33 -42.88
C GLY A 105 9.16 1.87 -43.11
N LEU A 106 9.88 1.63 -44.20
CA LEU A 106 10.28 0.30 -44.65
C LEU A 106 11.46 -0.24 -43.84
N LEU A 107 11.62 -1.56 -43.77
CA LEU A 107 12.78 -2.22 -43.15
C LEU A 107 13.78 -2.70 -44.22
N PRO A 108 14.74 -1.86 -44.68
CA PRO A 108 15.68 -2.26 -45.73
C PRO A 108 16.67 -3.34 -45.29
N GLY A 109 17.08 -3.35 -44.01
CA GLY A 109 18.22 -4.14 -43.54
C GLY A 109 19.56 -3.58 -44.00
N GLY A 110 20.66 -4.21 -43.60
CA GLY A 110 22.02 -3.75 -43.83
C GLY A 110 22.80 -3.54 -42.53
N SER A 111 23.97 -2.89 -42.66
CA SER A 111 24.90 -2.64 -41.55
C SER A 111 24.76 -1.23 -41.00
N TYR A 112 24.57 -1.11 -39.69
CA TYR A 112 24.37 0.15 -38.99
C TYR A 112 25.33 0.29 -37.80
N THR A 113 25.61 1.54 -37.43
CA THR A 113 26.30 1.86 -36.17
C THR A 113 25.50 2.91 -35.43
N HIS A 114 25.19 2.70 -34.15
CA HIS A 114 24.45 3.67 -33.34
C HIS A 114 25.06 3.81 -31.95
N THR A 115 25.05 5.05 -31.44
CA THR A 115 25.52 5.35 -30.09
C THR A 115 24.31 5.60 -29.21
N CYS A 116 24.07 4.66 -28.31
CA CYS A 116 22.98 4.68 -27.33
C CYS A 116 23.25 5.72 -26.24
N HIS A 117 22.18 6.34 -25.75
CA HIS A 117 22.27 7.27 -24.63
C HIS A 117 22.57 6.52 -23.33
N VAL A 118 23.49 7.03 -22.50
CA VAL A 118 23.94 6.37 -21.24
C VAL A 118 22.85 6.27 -20.15
N GLY A 119 21.73 6.96 -20.34
CA GLY A 119 20.56 6.89 -19.45
C GLY A 119 19.79 5.57 -19.52
N ARG A 120 20.01 4.77 -20.58
CA ARG A 120 19.45 3.42 -20.77
C ARG A 120 20.52 2.44 -21.25
N SER A 121 20.31 1.16 -20.98
CA SER A 121 21.16 0.09 -21.51
C SER A 121 20.93 -0.09 -23.03
N VAL A 122 21.90 -0.67 -23.72
CA VAL A 122 21.75 -1.07 -25.13
C VAL A 122 20.60 -2.07 -25.33
N GLY A 123 20.21 -2.82 -24.30
CA GLY A 123 19.05 -3.71 -24.36
C GLY A 123 17.73 -2.99 -24.61
N TYR A 124 17.57 -1.77 -24.06
CA TYR A 124 16.41 -0.91 -24.33
C TYR A 124 16.19 -0.68 -25.83
N TYR A 125 17.27 -0.58 -26.59
CA TYR A 125 17.26 -0.38 -28.04
C TYR A 125 17.09 -1.71 -28.79
N LEU A 126 17.77 -2.76 -28.34
CA LEU A 126 17.68 -4.10 -28.92
C LEU A 126 16.27 -4.69 -28.83
N GLU A 127 15.52 -4.40 -27.77
CA GLU A 127 14.13 -4.85 -27.63
C GLU A 127 13.22 -4.37 -28.78
N VAL A 128 13.52 -3.22 -29.39
CA VAL A 128 12.82 -2.75 -30.59
C VAL A 128 13.37 -3.42 -31.85
N LEU A 129 14.69 -3.60 -31.94
CA LEU A 129 15.33 -4.11 -33.15
C LEU A 129 15.17 -5.62 -33.36
N ILE A 130 15.27 -6.42 -32.30
CA ILE A 130 15.21 -7.89 -32.35
C ILE A 130 13.92 -8.41 -33.01
N PRO A 131 12.72 -7.95 -32.66
CA PRO A 131 11.49 -8.40 -33.33
C PRO A 131 11.35 -7.86 -34.77
N LEU A 132 12.06 -6.79 -35.15
CA LEU A 132 11.98 -6.20 -36.50
C LEU A 132 12.97 -6.82 -37.48
N ALA A 133 14.20 -7.11 -37.01
CA ALA A 133 15.33 -7.51 -37.83
C ALA A 133 15.08 -8.75 -38.73
N PRO A 134 14.33 -9.79 -38.30
CA PRO A 134 14.02 -10.94 -39.16
C PRO A 134 13.23 -10.57 -40.43
N PHE A 135 12.50 -9.44 -40.41
CA PHE A 135 11.61 -9.00 -41.48
C PHE A 135 12.23 -7.94 -42.40
N CYS A 136 13.53 -7.67 -42.27
CA CYS A 136 14.25 -6.78 -43.18
C CYS A 136 14.38 -7.36 -44.60
N LYS A 137 14.54 -6.50 -45.62
CA LYS A 137 14.79 -6.97 -47.00
C LYS A 137 16.17 -7.62 -47.17
N LYS A 138 17.16 -7.18 -46.41
CA LYS A 138 18.54 -7.69 -46.34
C LYS A 138 18.88 -8.08 -44.91
N ALA A 139 19.92 -8.91 -44.72
CA ALA A 139 20.40 -9.27 -43.39
C ALA A 139 20.71 -8.01 -42.58
N PHE A 140 20.39 -8.04 -41.29
CA PHE A 140 20.50 -6.90 -40.39
C PHE A 140 21.75 -7.06 -39.52
N ASP A 141 22.60 -6.05 -39.49
CA ASP A 141 23.80 -5.98 -38.65
C ASP A 141 23.85 -4.60 -37.99
N ILE A 142 24.00 -4.54 -36.67
CA ILE A 142 24.14 -3.27 -35.96
C ILE A 142 25.20 -3.33 -34.87
N LEU A 143 26.11 -2.35 -34.89
CA LEU A 143 27.03 -2.05 -33.81
C LEU A 143 26.40 -1.00 -32.88
N LEU A 144 26.07 -1.38 -31.65
CA LEU A 144 25.61 -0.45 -30.61
C LEU A 144 26.73 -0.13 -29.62
N ASN A 145 26.94 1.17 -29.37
CA ASN A 145 27.85 1.68 -28.35
C ASN A 145 27.05 2.24 -27.17
N GLY A 146 27.34 1.84 -25.92
CA GLY A 146 26.56 2.31 -24.76
C GLY A 146 26.84 1.57 -23.46
N VAL A 147 25.85 1.55 -22.57
CA VAL A 147 25.86 0.77 -21.32
C VAL A 147 25.32 -0.63 -21.62
N THR A 148 26.02 -1.70 -21.23
CA THR A 148 25.63 -3.09 -21.56
C THR A 148 24.63 -3.72 -20.59
N GLY A 149 24.37 -3.08 -19.45
CA GLY A 149 23.36 -3.51 -18.48
C GLY A 149 23.02 -2.38 -17.52
N GLU A 150 21.76 -2.31 -17.11
CA GLU A 150 21.29 -1.35 -16.11
C GLU A 150 20.34 -2.04 -15.14
N GLU A 151 20.45 -1.73 -13.84
CA GLU A 151 19.41 -2.13 -12.89
C GLU A 151 18.17 -1.26 -13.12
N GLY A 152 17.01 -1.91 -13.31
CA GLY A 152 15.76 -1.33 -13.81
C GLY A 152 15.48 0.12 -13.41
N ARG A 153 15.90 1.07 -14.26
CA ARG A 153 15.59 2.49 -14.17
C ARG A 153 14.31 2.88 -14.92
N ASP A 154 13.51 1.90 -15.35
CA ASP A 154 12.19 2.18 -15.92
C ASP A 154 11.20 2.46 -14.79
N MET A 155 11.23 3.70 -14.30
CA MET A 155 10.36 4.25 -13.25
C MET A 155 8.87 4.33 -13.65
N THR A 156 8.47 3.68 -14.76
CA THR A 156 7.11 3.72 -15.28
C THR A 156 6.20 2.60 -14.79
N VAL A 157 6.74 1.59 -14.10
CA VAL A 157 5.94 0.52 -13.49
C VAL A 157 6.35 0.30 -12.03
N SER A 158 5.34 0.23 -11.17
CA SER A 158 5.37 0.23 -9.70
C SER A 158 6.26 -0.88 -9.11
N ILE A 159 6.75 -0.68 -7.88
CA ILE A 159 7.64 -1.59 -7.14
C ILE A 159 7.03 -2.99 -6.84
N ALA A 160 5.71 -3.19 -7.06
CA ALA A 160 5.08 -4.52 -7.05
C ALA A 160 5.18 -5.27 -8.39
N ASN A 161 5.57 -4.57 -9.45
CA ASN A 161 5.79 -5.03 -10.80
C ASN A 161 7.02 -4.29 -11.33
N ARG A 162 8.24 -4.71 -10.96
CA ARG A 162 9.37 -4.40 -11.83
C ARG A 162 8.90 -4.85 -13.22
N ASP A 163 8.62 -3.93 -14.14
CA ASP A 163 8.60 -4.29 -15.55
C ASP A 163 10.05 -4.63 -15.84
N ILE A 164 10.37 -5.92 -15.68
CA ILE A 164 11.71 -6.48 -15.85
C ILE A 164 11.97 -6.58 -17.37
N LEU A 165 11.94 -5.43 -18.03
CA LEU A 165 12.45 -5.21 -19.38
C LEU A 165 13.74 -4.38 -19.27
N SER A 166 14.58 -4.75 -18.29
CA SER A 166 15.99 -4.40 -18.24
C SER A 166 16.71 -5.42 -19.12
N GLY A 167 16.98 -5.05 -20.37
CA GLY A 167 17.69 -5.92 -21.29
C GLY A 167 19.19 -5.92 -20.99
N GLU A 168 19.65 -6.69 -20.00
CA GLU A 168 21.05 -7.07 -20.05
C GLU A 168 21.32 -7.81 -21.36
N VAL A 169 22.46 -7.49 -21.97
CA VAL A 169 22.92 -8.16 -23.18
C VAL A 169 23.07 -9.68 -22.97
N ASP A 170 23.33 -10.13 -21.74
CA ASP A 170 23.40 -11.55 -21.41
C ASP A 170 22.05 -12.24 -21.46
N MET A 171 21.01 -11.65 -20.87
CA MET A 171 19.65 -12.18 -20.96
C MET A 171 19.17 -12.20 -22.41
N ILE A 172 19.48 -11.16 -23.19
CA ILE A 172 19.16 -11.12 -24.61
C ILE A 172 19.82 -12.29 -25.36
N ARG A 173 21.13 -12.46 -25.16
CA ARG A 173 21.92 -13.53 -25.79
C ARG A 173 21.45 -14.93 -25.39
N THR A 174 21.13 -15.13 -24.11
CA THR A 174 20.90 -16.47 -23.53
C THR A 174 19.44 -16.89 -23.49
N VAL A 175 18.50 -15.96 -23.66
CA VAL A 175 17.05 -16.22 -23.54
C VAL A 175 16.29 -15.60 -24.70
N THR A 176 16.45 -14.31 -24.98
CA THR A 176 15.70 -13.65 -26.06
C THR A 176 15.98 -14.27 -27.42
N LEU A 177 17.26 -14.42 -27.81
CA LEU A 177 17.61 -15.03 -29.11
C LEU A 177 17.13 -16.49 -29.23
N PRO A 178 17.30 -17.36 -28.21
CA PRO A 178 16.71 -18.70 -28.24
C PRO A 178 15.18 -18.73 -28.42
N HIS A 179 14.43 -17.73 -27.93
CA HIS A 179 12.99 -17.66 -28.21
C HIS A 179 12.73 -17.41 -29.71
N LEU A 180 13.56 -16.66 -30.42
CA LEU A 180 13.44 -16.51 -31.87
C LEU A 180 13.74 -17.82 -32.62
N HIS A 181 14.62 -18.67 -32.09
CA HIS A 181 14.90 -19.99 -32.67
C HIS A 181 13.65 -20.88 -32.69
N LEU A 182 12.75 -20.75 -31.70
CA LEU A 182 11.47 -21.48 -31.65
C LEU A 182 10.58 -21.17 -32.87
N PHE A 183 10.75 -19.99 -33.47
CA PHE A 183 10.01 -19.56 -34.65
C PHE A 183 10.81 -19.69 -35.96
N GLY A 184 11.99 -20.32 -35.92
CA GLY A 184 12.79 -20.65 -37.11
C GLY A 184 13.84 -19.62 -37.52
N VAL A 185 14.05 -18.54 -36.76
CA VAL A 185 15.18 -17.62 -36.95
C VAL A 185 16.41 -18.28 -36.32
N THR A 186 17.31 -18.90 -37.08
CA THR A 186 18.40 -19.72 -36.51
C THR A 186 19.75 -19.32 -37.10
N ASP A 187 20.02 -19.69 -38.35
CA ASP A 187 21.34 -19.53 -38.97
C ASP A 187 21.74 -18.05 -39.13
N GLY A 188 22.77 -17.63 -38.39
CA GLY A 188 23.32 -16.26 -38.45
C GLY A 188 22.72 -15.27 -37.44
N LEU A 189 21.84 -15.70 -36.54
CA LEU A 189 21.35 -14.88 -35.42
C LEU A 189 22.38 -14.87 -34.29
N GLU A 190 22.97 -13.72 -33.99
CA GLU A 190 24.06 -13.62 -33.03
C GLU A 190 24.08 -12.27 -32.30
N LEU A 191 24.42 -12.30 -31.01
CA LEU A 191 24.76 -11.11 -30.23
C LEU A 191 26.17 -11.26 -29.63
N GLN A 192 27.12 -10.48 -30.14
CA GLN A 192 28.51 -10.44 -29.65
C GLN A 192 28.74 -9.25 -28.73
N ILE A 193 29.29 -9.50 -27.54
CA ILE A 193 29.71 -8.46 -26.60
C ILE A 193 31.20 -8.21 -26.81
N LYS A 194 31.54 -7.12 -27.53
CA LYS A 194 32.94 -6.74 -27.78
C LYS A 194 33.56 -6.03 -26.58
N LYS A 195 32.78 -5.17 -25.91
CA LYS A 195 33.18 -4.46 -24.69
C LYS A 195 32.01 -4.34 -23.73
N ARG A 196 32.24 -4.50 -22.43
CA ARG A 196 31.21 -4.25 -21.40
C ARG A 196 31.28 -2.84 -20.84
N GLY A 197 30.18 -2.11 -20.94
CA GLY A 197 30.03 -0.74 -20.44
C GLY A 197 29.10 -0.68 -19.25
N ALA A 198 29.51 0.02 -18.18
CA ALA A 198 28.65 0.31 -17.04
C ALA A 198 28.33 1.81 -17.00
N ALA A 199 27.20 2.17 -16.38
CA ALA A 199 26.92 3.55 -16.04
C ALA A 199 27.94 4.08 -15.00
N PRO A 200 28.21 5.40 -14.93
CA PRO A 200 27.59 6.47 -15.72
C PRO A 200 28.25 6.74 -17.08
N LEU A 201 29.50 6.31 -17.32
CA LEU A 201 30.24 6.72 -18.52
C LEU A 201 30.08 5.77 -19.72
N GLY A 202 29.46 4.60 -19.54
CA GLY A 202 29.19 3.64 -20.61
C GLY A 202 30.46 3.03 -21.19
N GLY A 203 30.59 3.07 -22.53
CA GLY A 203 31.77 2.58 -23.26
C GLY A 203 31.76 1.09 -23.61
N GLY A 204 30.61 0.44 -23.50
CA GLY A 204 30.39 -0.91 -24.00
C GLY A 204 30.09 -0.92 -25.50
N GLN A 205 30.36 -2.04 -26.14
CA GLN A 205 30.20 -2.26 -27.58
C GLN A 205 29.62 -3.64 -27.80
N ILE A 206 28.49 -3.70 -28.50
CA ILE A 206 27.83 -4.95 -28.85
C ILE A 206 27.49 -4.96 -30.34
N ILE A 207 27.56 -6.14 -30.95
CA ILE A 207 27.22 -6.37 -32.34
C ILE A 207 26.03 -7.32 -32.35
N PHE A 208 24.92 -6.91 -32.96
CA PHE A 208 23.76 -7.75 -33.18
C PHE A 208 23.62 -8.04 -34.68
N LYS A 209 23.55 -9.33 -35.01
CA LYS A 209 23.35 -9.82 -36.37
C LYS A 209 22.09 -10.67 -36.43
N CYS A 210 21.29 -10.47 -37.45
CA CYS A 210 20.08 -11.22 -37.69
C CYS A 210 19.91 -11.54 -39.19
N PRO A 211 19.65 -12.80 -39.54
CA PRO A 211 19.32 -13.19 -40.91
C PRO A 211 17.91 -12.70 -41.27
N VAL A 212 17.63 -12.66 -42.57
CA VAL A 212 16.26 -12.47 -43.07
C VAL A 212 15.55 -13.82 -43.06
N ILE A 213 14.30 -13.83 -42.60
CA ILE A 213 13.43 -14.99 -42.74
C ILE A 213 12.35 -14.74 -43.79
N ARG A 214 11.93 -15.80 -44.47
CA ARG A 214 10.78 -15.73 -45.38
C ARG A 214 9.45 -15.79 -44.62
N GLN A 215 9.39 -16.62 -43.58
CA GLN A 215 8.18 -16.86 -42.79
C GLN A 215 8.54 -17.48 -41.43
N LEU A 216 7.84 -17.08 -40.37
CA LEU A 216 7.97 -17.70 -39.04
C LEU A 216 7.29 -19.08 -39.00
N LYS A 217 7.79 -19.97 -38.15
CA LYS A 217 7.16 -21.26 -37.83
C LYS A 217 6.08 -21.08 -36.76
N SER A 218 4.99 -21.86 -36.83
CA SER A 218 3.98 -21.88 -35.77
C SER A 218 4.50 -22.59 -34.53
N LEU A 219 4.21 -22.02 -33.36
CA LEU A 219 4.69 -22.52 -32.07
C LEU A 219 3.74 -23.55 -31.47
N GLN A 220 4.26 -24.74 -31.13
CA GLN A 220 3.60 -25.72 -30.26
C GLN A 220 4.48 -25.93 -29.02
N PHE A 221 4.20 -25.19 -27.95
CA PHE A 221 5.02 -25.20 -26.75
C PHE A 221 4.20 -25.30 -25.48
N VAL A 222 3.56 -26.45 -25.29
CA VAL A 222 2.61 -26.69 -24.20
C VAL A 222 3.19 -27.53 -23.05
N GLU A 223 4.34 -28.15 -23.25
CA GLU A 223 4.99 -28.99 -22.25
C GLU A 223 6.14 -28.26 -21.54
N LYS A 224 6.00 -28.01 -20.24
CA LYS A 224 7.03 -27.32 -19.44
C LYS A 224 8.29 -28.16 -19.18
N GLY A 225 8.17 -29.48 -19.15
CA GLY A 225 9.25 -30.39 -18.77
C GLY A 225 9.73 -30.23 -17.31
N LYS A 226 10.76 -30.98 -16.94
CA LYS A 226 11.48 -30.79 -15.65
C LYS A 226 12.72 -29.93 -15.89
N ILE A 227 13.16 -29.15 -14.90
CA ILE A 227 14.42 -28.40 -15.02
C ILE A 227 15.57 -29.40 -15.17
N LYS A 228 16.30 -29.30 -16.29
CA LYS A 228 17.40 -30.19 -16.66
C LYS A 228 18.74 -29.64 -16.20
N LYS A 229 18.94 -28.33 -16.33
CA LYS A 229 20.22 -27.67 -16.04
C LYS A 229 20.04 -26.18 -15.77
N ILE A 230 20.98 -25.58 -15.07
CA ILE A 230 21.08 -24.13 -14.91
C ILE A 230 22.40 -23.63 -15.48
N ARG A 231 22.34 -22.55 -16.24
CA ARG A 231 23.49 -21.83 -16.78
C ARG A 231 23.47 -20.40 -16.28
N GLY A 232 24.60 -19.72 -16.33
CA GLY A 232 24.65 -18.30 -16.01
C GLY A 232 25.97 -17.65 -16.35
N VAL A 233 25.97 -16.32 -16.35
CA VAL A 233 27.14 -15.49 -16.63
C VAL A 233 27.25 -14.47 -15.50
N ALA A 234 28.33 -14.53 -14.75
CA ALA A 234 28.71 -13.55 -13.76
C ALA A 234 29.82 -12.67 -14.34
N TYR A 235 29.53 -11.40 -14.59
CA TYR A 235 30.50 -10.51 -15.22
C TYR A 235 31.07 -9.48 -14.25
N SER A 236 32.29 -9.02 -14.53
CA SER A 236 32.91 -7.89 -13.84
C SER A 236 33.70 -7.04 -14.84
N THR A 237 33.48 -5.72 -14.82
CA THR A 237 34.19 -4.75 -15.64
C THR A 237 34.77 -3.66 -14.75
N ARG A 238 36.06 -3.34 -14.94
CA ARG A 238 36.83 -2.37 -14.12
C ARG A 238 36.73 -2.56 -12.59
N VAL A 239 36.46 -3.80 -12.15
CA VAL A 239 36.55 -4.22 -10.74
C VAL A 239 37.35 -5.51 -10.67
N SER A 240 37.69 -5.96 -9.45
CA SER A 240 38.44 -7.20 -9.26
C SER A 240 37.67 -8.40 -9.88
N PRO A 241 38.35 -9.30 -10.61
CA PRO A 241 37.77 -10.55 -11.12
C PRO A 241 37.14 -11.40 -10.00
N GLN A 242 37.61 -11.23 -8.76
CA GLN A 242 37.05 -11.92 -7.60
C GLN A 242 35.57 -11.59 -7.37
N PHE A 243 35.07 -10.46 -7.86
CA PHE A 243 33.64 -10.12 -7.77
C PHE A 243 32.79 -11.13 -8.55
N ALA A 244 33.21 -11.49 -9.76
CA ALA A 244 32.53 -12.51 -10.56
C ALA A 244 32.59 -13.89 -9.87
N ASN A 245 33.75 -14.27 -9.32
CA ASN A 245 33.91 -15.55 -8.60
C ASN A 245 33.01 -15.62 -7.35
N ARG A 246 32.98 -14.56 -6.54
CA ARG A 246 32.12 -14.46 -5.35
C ARG A 246 30.63 -14.56 -5.69
N MET A 247 30.22 -13.95 -6.81
CA MET A 247 28.84 -14.09 -7.31
C MET A 247 28.53 -15.55 -7.70
N VAL A 248 29.45 -16.23 -8.38
CA VAL A 248 29.28 -17.65 -8.74
C VAL A 248 29.13 -18.53 -7.51
N GLU A 249 29.99 -18.39 -6.51
CA GLU A 249 29.93 -19.16 -5.26
C GLU A 249 28.62 -18.92 -4.51
N ALA A 250 28.22 -17.65 -4.36
CA ALA A 250 26.98 -17.27 -3.69
C ALA A 250 25.74 -17.82 -4.40
N ALA A 251 25.65 -17.72 -5.73
CA ALA A 251 24.53 -18.28 -6.49
C ALA A 251 24.47 -19.82 -6.38
N ARG A 252 25.62 -20.50 -6.46
CA ARG A 252 25.69 -21.96 -6.30
C ARG A 252 25.27 -22.42 -4.91
N SER A 253 25.59 -21.66 -3.85
CA SER A 253 25.21 -22.00 -2.48
C SER A 253 23.69 -22.20 -2.27
N VAL A 254 22.89 -21.53 -3.10
CA VAL A 254 21.42 -21.64 -3.12
C VAL A 254 20.97 -22.71 -4.11
N LEU A 255 21.47 -22.66 -5.35
CA LEU A 255 20.95 -23.47 -6.46
C LEU A 255 21.35 -24.95 -6.38
N ASN A 256 22.54 -25.27 -5.84
CA ASN A 256 23.03 -26.67 -5.73
C ASN A 256 22.08 -27.57 -4.92
N ARG A 257 21.23 -26.99 -4.07
CA ARG A 257 20.23 -27.72 -3.27
C ARG A 257 19.10 -28.31 -4.14
N TYR A 258 18.92 -27.81 -5.36
CA TYR A 258 17.80 -28.17 -6.23
C TYR A 258 18.23 -29.04 -7.42
N ILE A 259 19.40 -28.77 -8.01
CA ILE A 259 19.91 -29.53 -9.15
C ILE A 259 21.45 -29.53 -9.17
N PRO A 260 22.10 -30.64 -9.53
CA PRO A 260 23.56 -30.70 -9.58
C PRO A 260 24.17 -30.08 -10.85
N ASP A 261 23.47 -30.10 -12.00
CA ASP A 261 23.97 -29.56 -13.28
C ASP A 261 23.82 -28.03 -13.34
N ILE A 262 24.70 -27.33 -12.62
CA ILE A 262 24.81 -25.88 -12.59
C ILE A 262 26.18 -25.48 -13.11
N TYR A 263 26.20 -24.68 -14.17
CA TYR A 263 27.43 -24.14 -14.74
C TYR A 263 27.31 -22.63 -14.89
N LEU A 264 28.10 -21.87 -14.13
CA LEU A 264 28.14 -20.41 -14.18
C LEU A 264 29.50 -19.95 -14.70
N TYR A 265 29.51 -19.24 -15.82
CA TYR A 265 30.72 -18.68 -16.44
C TYR A 265 31.07 -17.35 -15.80
N THR A 266 32.36 -17.08 -15.63
CA THR A 266 32.85 -15.74 -15.25
C THR A 266 33.31 -14.99 -16.50
N ASP A 267 32.86 -13.74 -16.65
CA ASP A 267 33.12 -12.92 -17.82
C ASP A 267 33.76 -11.58 -17.42
N VAL A 268 35.08 -11.50 -17.56
CA VAL A 268 35.89 -10.45 -16.91
C VAL A 268 36.55 -9.56 -17.95
N TYR A 269 36.20 -8.28 -17.96
CA TYR A 269 36.76 -7.28 -18.88
C TYR A 269 37.74 -6.35 -18.16
N LYS A 270 38.97 -6.24 -18.68
CA LYS A 270 40.06 -5.40 -18.15
C LYS A 270 40.62 -4.46 -19.24
N GLY A 271 41.27 -3.37 -18.82
CA GLY A 271 42.01 -2.49 -19.73
C GLY A 271 41.16 -1.92 -20.87
N LEU A 272 41.68 -1.95 -22.09
CA LEU A 272 41.06 -1.36 -23.30
C LEU A 272 39.78 -2.07 -23.78
N GLU A 273 39.54 -3.30 -23.30
CA GLU A 273 38.34 -4.10 -23.58
C GLU A 273 37.20 -3.82 -22.60
N SER A 274 37.49 -3.14 -21.49
CA SER A 274 36.48 -2.66 -20.55
C SER A 274 35.92 -1.30 -20.99
N GLY A 275 34.66 -1.05 -20.67
CA GLY A 275 34.03 0.27 -20.81
C GLY A 275 34.66 1.29 -19.87
N LYS A 276 33.97 2.39 -19.61
CA LYS A 276 34.54 3.56 -18.91
C LYS A 276 34.27 3.59 -17.41
N SER A 277 33.42 2.71 -16.88
CA SER A 277 33.00 2.70 -15.47
C SER A 277 33.05 1.30 -14.87
N PRO A 278 33.25 1.18 -13.53
CA PRO A 278 33.16 -0.08 -12.81
C PRO A 278 31.73 -0.61 -12.77
N GLY A 279 31.58 -1.93 -12.88
CA GLY A 279 30.28 -2.59 -12.76
C GLY A 279 30.40 -4.10 -12.75
N TYR A 280 29.44 -4.76 -12.14
CA TYR A 280 29.36 -6.21 -12.07
C TYR A 280 27.89 -6.65 -11.96
N GLY A 281 27.61 -7.88 -12.39
CA GLY A 281 26.26 -8.42 -12.39
C GLY A 281 26.26 -9.90 -12.71
N ILE A 282 25.12 -10.54 -12.51
CA ILE A 282 24.94 -11.96 -12.78
C ILE A 282 23.59 -12.22 -13.42
N THR A 283 23.63 -12.94 -14.55
CA THR A 283 22.46 -13.48 -15.25
C THR A 283 22.42 -14.99 -15.05
N LEU A 284 21.27 -15.53 -14.65
CA LEU A 284 21.02 -16.95 -14.43
C LEU A 284 19.85 -17.41 -15.31
N VAL A 285 20.00 -18.58 -15.92
CA VAL A 285 19.02 -19.18 -16.83
C VAL A 285 18.85 -20.66 -16.52
N SER A 286 17.63 -21.10 -16.23
CA SER A 286 17.30 -22.54 -16.19
C SER A 286 16.79 -23.02 -17.54
N GLN A 287 17.16 -24.23 -17.93
CA GLN A 287 16.62 -24.91 -19.10
C GLN A 287 15.93 -26.21 -18.68
N SER A 288 14.72 -26.43 -19.15
CA SER A 288 13.97 -27.67 -18.94
C SER A 288 14.31 -28.76 -19.95
N THR A 289 13.81 -29.97 -19.72
CA THR A 289 13.90 -31.11 -20.66
C THR A 289 13.19 -30.85 -21.98
N THR A 290 12.21 -29.95 -22.02
CA THR A 290 11.48 -29.53 -23.22
C THR A 290 12.00 -28.21 -23.78
N SER A 291 13.17 -27.76 -23.31
CA SER A 291 13.79 -26.49 -23.68
C SER A 291 13.06 -25.22 -23.21
N ALA A 292 12.18 -25.32 -22.21
CA ALA A 292 11.62 -24.14 -21.54
C ALA A 292 12.74 -23.37 -20.83
N LEU A 293 12.74 -22.05 -20.96
CA LEU A 293 13.77 -21.17 -20.40
C LEU A 293 13.16 -20.24 -19.36
N HIS A 294 13.81 -20.14 -18.19
CA HIS A 294 13.46 -19.17 -17.14
C HIS A 294 14.70 -18.39 -16.75
N SER A 295 14.55 -17.08 -16.55
CA SER A 295 15.70 -16.18 -16.39
C SER A 295 15.56 -15.19 -15.25
N ALA A 296 16.68 -14.92 -14.58
CA ALA A 296 16.82 -13.86 -13.59
C ALA A 296 18.17 -13.17 -13.69
N GLU A 297 18.21 -11.87 -13.40
CA GLU A 297 19.41 -11.04 -13.49
C GLU A 297 19.43 -10.04 -12.34
N CYS A 298 20.64 -9.65 -11.90
CA CYS A 298 20.86 -8.58 -10.92
C CYS A 298 22.22 -7.90 -11.18
N LEU A 299 22.27 -6.57 -11.02
CA LEU A 299 23.46 -5.74 -11.28
C LEU A 299 23.81 -4.85 -10.09
N SER A 300 25.06 -4.39 -10.06
CA SER A 300 25.51 -3.31 -9.17
C SER A 300 24.99 -1.95 -9.61
N SER A 301 24.35 -1.18 -8.73
CA SER A 301 23.93 0.20 -9.00
C SER A 301 25.11 1.20 -8.96
N SER A 302 25.03 2.29 -9.73
CA SER A 302 26.04 3.36 -9.75
C SER A 302 26.00 4.25 -8.49
N PRO A 303 27.14 4.74 -7.96
CA PRO A 303 27.27 5.74 -6.89
C PRO A 303 26.50 7.06 -7.06
N SER A 304 26.02 7.34 -8.27
CA SER A 304 25.47 8.65 -8.65
C SER A 304 23.98 8.85 -8.31
N SER A 305 23.31 7.92 -7.65
CA SER A 305 21.96 8.14 -7.12
C SER A 305 22.06 8.72 -5.72
N SER A 306 21.48 9.90 -5.50
CA SER A 306 21.41 10.74 -4.29
C SER A 306 20.78 10.06 -3.05
N SER A 307 21.34 8.93 -2.65
CA SER A 307 20.98 8.15 -1.47
C SER A 307 22.27 7.65 -0.84
N PRO A 308 22.48 7.81 0.49
CA PRO A 308 23.65 7.26 1.16
C PRO A 308 23.63 5.74 0.97
N GLN A 309 24.62 5.21 0.25
CA GLN A 309 24.58 3.86 -0.30
C GLN A 309 24.91 2.79 0.74
N THR A 310 23.97 1.87 0.95
CA THR A 310 24.31 0.48 1.25
C THR A 310 25.09 -0.04 0.05
N GLN A 311 26.40 -0.21 0.20
CA GLN A 311 27.25 -0.81 -0.84
C GLN A 311 26.74 -2.23 -1.08
N GLN A 312 26.07 -2.48 -2.21
CA GLN A 312 25.59 -3.82 -2.54
C GLN A 312 26.80 -4.74 -2.69
N THR A 313 26.81 -5.87 -2.00
CA THR A 313 27.89 -6.84 -2.12
C THR A 313 27.65 -7.77 -3.31
N PRO A 314 28.71 -8.29 -3.96
CA PRO A 314 28.58 -9.29 -5.03
C PRO A 314 27.73 -10.50 -4.59
N GLU A 315 27.90 -10.97 -3.36
CA GLU A 315 27.10 -12.07 -2.80
C GLU A 315 25.63 -11.70 -2.68
N GLY A 316 25.32 -10.49 -2.22
CA GLY A 316 23.94 -10.02 -2.09
C GLY A 316 23.20 -10.01 -3.43
N ILE A 317 23.87 -9.52 -4.47
CA ILE A 317 23.37 -9.50 -5.86
C ILE A 317 23.12 -10.93 -6.36
N ALA A 318 24.07 -11.84 -6.15
CA ALA A 318 23.94 -13.23 -6.60
C ALA A 318 22.87 -14.03 -5.84
N LEU A 319 22.75 -13.84 -4.53
CA LEU A 319 21.70 -14.46 -3.73
C LEU A 319 20.32 -13.96 -4.15
N HIS A 320 20.19 -12.67 -4.49
CA HIS A 320 18.94 -12.11 -4.99
C HIS A 320 18.58 -12.70 -6.36
N ALA A 321 19.52 -12.75 -7.31
CA ALA A 321 19.31 -13.34 -8.62
C ALA A 321 18.89 -14.82 -8.55
N ALA A 322 19.52 -15.61 -7.67
CA ALA A 322 19.17 -17.01 -7.48
C ALA A 322 17.74 -17.20 -6.95
N ARG A 323 17.28 -16.34 -6.03
CA ARG A 323 15.91 -16.36 -5.51
C ARG A 323 14.89 -15.97 -6.59
N LEU A 324 15.20 -14.94 -7.37
CA LEU A 324 14.35 -14.52 -8.49
C LEU A 324 14.22 -15.62 -9.55
N LEU A 325 15.29 -16.36 -9.84
CA LEU A 325 15.22 -17.50 -10.77
C LEU A 325 14.28 -18.59 -10.25
N LEU A 326 14.38 -18.95 -8.97
CA LEU A 326 13.52 -19.96 -8.35
C LEU A 326 12.05 -19.52 -8.34
N GLU A 327 11.79 -18.24 -8.12
CA GLU A 327 10.45 -17.66 -8.20
C GLU A 327 9.88 -17.73 -9.63
N GLU A 328 10.71 -17.47 -10.64
CA GLU A 328 10.28 -17.58 -12.04
C GLU A 328 10.01 -19.02 -12.46
N ILE A 329 10.84 -19.98 -12.01
CA ILE A 329 10.58 -21.42 -12.19
C ILE A 329 9.25 -21.81 -11.50
N ARG A 330 8.97 -21.26 -10.32
CA ARG A 330 7.74 -21.54 -9.55
C ARG A 330 6.48 -21.12 -10.29
N ARG A 331 6.53 -20.04 -11.09
CA ARG A 331 5.39 -19.54 -11.90
C ARG A 331 4.93 -20.53 -12.99
N GLY A 332 5.79 -21.47 -13.40
CA GLY A 332 5.35 -22.72 -14.03
C GLY A 332 4.96 -22.68 -15.53
N GLY A 333 5.46 -21.73 -16.33
CA GLY A 333 5.26 -21.66 -17.79
C GLY A 333 6.41 -22.19 -18.64
N CYS A 334 6.19 -22.35 -19.96
CA CYS A 334 7.26 -22.63 -20.93
C CYS A 334 8.11 -21.40 -21.28
N VAL A 335 7.53 -20.22 -21.08
CA VAL A 335 8.10 -18.90 -21.36
C VAL A 335 8.05 -18.09 -20.06
N ASP A 336 9.16 -17.45 -19.73
CA ASP A 336 9.25 -16.57 -18.56
C ASP A 336 8.44 -15.29 -18.72
N GLY A 337 8.11 -14.63 -17.61
CA GLY A 337 7.28 -13.43 -17.59
C GLY A 337 7.85 -12.27 -18.42
N LYS A 338 9.17 -12.23 -18.64
CA LYS A 338 9.86 -11.16 -19.38
C LYS A 338 9.74 -11.30 -20.89
N HIS A 339 9.69 -12.54 -21.38
CA HIS A 339 9.64 -12.85 -22.81
C HIS A 339 8.24 -13.20 -23.32
N GLN A 340 7.23 -13.24 -22.44
CA GLN A 340 5.82 -13.45 -22.82
C GLN A 340 5.40 -12.52 -23.98
N TRP A 341 5.68 -11.21 -23.90
CA TRP A 341 5.28 -10.27 -24.95
C TRP A 341 5.92 -10.58 -26.32
N LEU A 342 7.20 -10.96 -26.35
CA LEU A 342 7.91 -11.29 -27.58
C LEU A 342 7.33 -12.55 -28.21
N VAL A 343 7.09 -13.59 -27.40
CA VAL A 343 6.47 -14.84 -27.89
C VAL A 343 5.07 -14.57 -28.41
N LEU A 344 4.27 -13.77 -27.70
CA LEU A 344 2.93 -13.37 -28.16
C LEU A 344 3.00 -12.64 -29.51
N LEU A 345 3.93 -11.69 -29.69
CA LEU A 345 4.14 -11.01 -30.96
C LEU A 345 4.50 -11.98 -32.08
N LEU A 346 5.48 -12.86 -31.85
CA LEU A 346 5.92 -13.83 -32.86
C LEU A 346 4.84 -14.86 -33.20
N MET A 347 3.96 -15.20 -32.25
CA MET A 347 2.77 -16.02 -32.51
C MET A 347 1.77 -15.30 -33.44
N VAL A 348 1.58 -13.99 -33.30
CA VAL A 348 0.74 -13.19 -34.22
C VAL A 348 1.33 -13.16 -35.64
N LEU A 349 2.66 -13.09 -35.74
CA LEU A 349 3.37 -13.02 -37.02
C LEU A 349 3.65 -14.40 -37.65
N GLY A 350 3.22 -15.49 -37.00
CA GLY A 350 3.38 -16.89 -37.42
C GLY A 350 2.56 -17.28 -38.65
N LYS A 351 2.64 -18.56 -39.07
CA LYS A 351 1.78 -19.10 -40.14
C LYS A 351 0.32 -19.21 -39.68
N GLU A 352 -0.57 -19.48 -40.63
CA GLU A 352 -2.02 -19.65 -40.41
C GLU A 352 -2.40 -20.85 -39.50
N ASP A 353 -1.44 -21.69 -39.11
CA ASP A 353 -1.68 -22.80 -38.20
C ASP A 353 -1.90 -22.34 -36.75
N VAL A 354 -2.75 -23.06 -36.02
CA VAL A 354 -3.07 -22.77 -34.61
C VAL A 354 -1.82 -22.89 -33.74
N GLY A 355 -1.26 -21.76 -33.29
CA GLY A 355 -0.17 -21.74 -32.32
C GLY A 355 -0.69 -21.95 -30.89
N ARG A 356 0.02 -22.75 -30.08
CA ARG A 356 -0.28 -22.96 -28.65
C ARG A 356 0.98 -22.83 -27.81
N CYS A 357 0.89 -22.07 -26.73
CA CYS A 357 1.98 -21.91 -25.76
C CYS A 357 1.44 -21.98 -24.34
N LEU A 358 2.09 -22.75 -23.47
CA LEU A 358 1.83 -22.72 -22.03
C LEU A 358 2.67 -21.59 -21.41
N MET A 359 2.01 -20.64 -20.77
CA MET A 359 2.65 -19.54 -20.05
C MET A 359 2.32 -19.62 -18.56
N GLY A 360 3.21 -19.09 -17.72
CA GLY A 360 2.92 -18.85 -16.31
C GLY A 360 1.90 -17.73 -16.14
N ASP A 361 1.77 -17.19 -14.94
CA ASP A 361 0.93 -16.02 -14.73
C ASP A 361 1.30 -14.88 -15.70
N LEU A 362 0.30 -14.33 -16.40
CA LEU A 362 0.51 -13.25 -17.34
C LEU A 362 0.89 -11.98 -16.59
N THR A 363 2.00 -11.36 -17.01
CA THR A 363 2.44 -10.11 -16.40
C THR A 363 1.51 -8.95 -16.80
N PRO A 364 1.39 -7.88 -16.00
CA PRO A 364 0.62 -6.69 -16.39
C PRO A 364 1.07 -6.11 -17.73
N HIS A 365 2.38 -6.15 -18.01
CA HIS A 365 2.96 -5.79 -19.30
C HIS A 365 2.38 -6.65 -20.43
N SER A 366 2.39 -7.98 -20.30
CA SER A 366 1.83 -8.91 -21.30
C SER A 366 0.34 -8.69 -21.52
N ILE A 367 -0.42 -8.41 -20.45
CA ILE A 367 -1.86 -8.13 -20.55
C ILE A 367 -2.11 -6.83 -21.35
N HIS A 368 -1.34 -5.77 -21.07
CA HIS A 368 -1.41 -4.55 -21.88
C HIS A 368 -0.98 -4.80 -23.32
N PHE A 369 0.09 -5.57 -23.53
CA PHE A 369 0.57 -5.90 -24.86
C PHE A 369 -0.46 -6.69 -25.68
N LEU A 370 -1.24 -7.58 -25.08
CA LEU A 370 -2.37 -8.26 -25.74
C LEU A 370 -3.43 -7.26 -26.26
N ARG A 371 -3.70 -6.19 -25.52
CA ARG A 371 -4.62 -5.12 -25.96
C ARG A 371 -4.03 -4.33 -27.12
N ASP A 372 -2.73 -4.05 -27.07
CA ASP A 372 -2.03 -3.40 -28.18
C ASP A 372 -2.03 -4.31 -29.43
N LEU A 373 -1.77 -5.62 -29.30
CA LEU A 373 -1.87 -6.58 -30.41
C LEU A 373 -3.27 -6.60 -31.04
N LEU A 374 -4.33 -6.58 -30.22
CA LEU A 374 -5.70 -6.45 -30.71
C LEU A 374 -5.91 -5.13 -31.46
N THR A 375 -5.38 -4.02 -30.93
CA THR A 375 -5.52 -2.69 -31.53
C THR A 375 -4.81 -2.59 -32.88
N PHE A 376 -3.58 -3.10 -32.98
CA PHE A 376 -2.75 -3.01 -34.18
C PHE A 376 -3.11 -4.04 -35.24
N PHE A 377 -3.31 -5.31 -34.85
CA PHE A 377 -3.49 -6.43 -35.77
C PHE A 377 -4.91 -7.01 -35.80
N GLY A 378 -5.81 -6.61 -34.89
CA GLY A 378 -7.16 -7.19 -34.80
C GLY A 378 -7.20 -8.62 -34.25
N VAL A 379 -6.06 -9.14 -33.77
CA VAL A 379 -5.90 -10.53 -33.37
C VAL A 379 -6.33 -10.74 -31.92
N LYS A 380 -7.12 -11.80 -31.69
CA LYS A 380 -7.56 -12.22 -30.36
C LYS A 380 -6.87 -13.53 -29.97
N PHE A 381 -6.38 -13.57 -28.73
CA PHE A 381 -5.87 -14.79 -28.13
C PHE A 381 -6.97 -15.49 -27.32
N LYS A 382 -7.08 -16.81 -27.48
CA LYS A 382 -7.84 -17.65 -26.57
C LYS A 382 -6.93 -18.06 -25.41
N ILE A 383 -7.23 -17.55 -24.23
CA ILE A 383 -6.50 -17.87 -23.00
C ILE A 383 -7.38 -18.81 -22.19
N SER A 384 -6.85 -19.95 -21.80
CA SER A 384 -7.58 -20.95 -21.02
C SER A 384 -6.76 -21.37 -19.81
N PRO A 385 -7.32 -21.34 -18.58
CA PRO A 385 -6.62 -21.83 -17.40
C PRO A 385 -6.43 -23.35 -17.53
N MET A 386 -5.26 -23.85 -17.16
CA MET A 386 -5.02 -25.29 -17.07
C MET A 386 -5.74 -25.87 -15.83
N PRO A 387 -6.61 -26.89 -15.96
CA PRO A 387 -7.21 -27.59 -14.84
C PRO A 387 -6.15 -28.23 -13.95
N ARG A 388 -6.38 -28.24 -12.63
CA ARG A 388 -5.47 -28.88 -11.67
C ARG A 388 -5.58 -30.40 -11.79
N GLY A 389 -4.65 -31.03 -12.51
CA GLY A 389 -4.56 -32.50 -12.56
C GLY A 389 -3.68 -33.06 -13.69
N GLU A 390 -3.56 -32.37 -14.82
CA GLU A 390 -2.84 -32.89 -15.99
C GLU A 390 -1.33 -32.59 -15.94
N VAL A 391 -0.62 -33.19 -14.98
CA VAL A 391 0.82 -33.40 -15.11
C VAL A 391 1.07 -34.92 -15.10
N GLY A 392 0.84 -35.52 -16.26
CA GLY A 392 1.21 -36.90 -16.63
C GLY A 392 0.15 -37.96 -16.36
N ASP A 393 -0.70 -38.26 -17.34
CA ASP A 393 -0.68 -39.53 -18.10
C ASP A 393 -1.76 -39.51 -19.21
N ASP A 394 -1.38 -39.98 -20.40
CA ASP A 394 -2.17 -40.51 -21.52
C ASP A 394 -3.43 -39.82 -22.09
N SER A 395 -3.27 -39.41 -23.35
CA SER A 395 -4.17 -39.52 -24.53
C SER A 395 -5.71 -39.31 -24.43
N VAL A 396 -6.16 -38.33 -25.23
CA VAL A 396 -7.34 -38.39 -26.13
C VAL A 396 -8.74 -38.52 -25.48
N ARG A 397 -9.48 -37.40 -25.37
CA ARG A 397 -10.76 -37.17 -26.11
C ARG A 397 -11.48 -35.87 -25.75
N ALA A 398 -12.07 -35.31 -26.79
CA ALA A 398 -13.29 -34.50 -26.82
C ALA A 398 -13.20 -33.00 -26.43
N LEU A 399 -12.93 -32.21 -27.47
CA LEU A 399 -13.72 -31.01 -27.79
C LEU A 399 -15.22 -31.29 -27.62
N ARG A 400 -15.89 -30.66 -26.65
CA ARG A 400 -17.31 -30.29 -26.76
C ARG A 400 -17.58 -28.95 -26.07
N THR A 401 -17.91 -27.98 -26.91
CA THR A 401 -18.85 -26.86 -26.69
C THR A 401 -18.69 -26.06 -25.40
N GLY A 402 -18.08 -24.89 -25.54
CA GLY A 402 -18.09 -23.83 -24.53
C GLY A 402 -17.26 -22.65 -25.02
N GLU A 403 -17.86 -21.77 -25.82
CA GLU A 403 -17.31 -20.44 -26.06
C GLU A 403 -17.23 -19.71 -24.71
N VAL A 404 -16.03 -19.63 -24.14
CA VAL A 404 -15.76 -18.67 -23.06
C VAL A 404 -15.39 -17.37 -23.73
N VAL A 405 -16.40 -16.54 -23.97
CA VAL A 405 -16.24 -15.14 -24.37
C VAL A 405 -15.53 -14.40 -23.23
N LEU A 406 -14.56 -13.56 -23.59
CA LEU A 406 -13.71 -12.71 -22.74
C LEU A 406 -14.43 -11.83 -21.69
N SER A 407 -15.76 -11.88 -21.55
CA SER A 407 -16.52 -10.98 -20.69
C SER A 407 -16.41 -11.30 -19.18
N SER A 408 -16.18 -12.55 -18.79
CA SER A 408 -16.20 -12.96 -17.37
C SER A 408 -14.88 -12.75 -16.61
N TYR A 409 -13.78 -12.48 -17.31
CA TYR A 409 -12.50 -12.06 -16.69
C TYR A 409 -12.29 -10.55 -16.71
N LEU A 410 -13.14 -9.81 -17.46
CA LEU A 410 -13.07 -8.35 -17.55
C LEU A 410 -13.86 -7.64 -16.45
N SER A 411 -14.68 -8.35 -15.67
CA SER A 411 -15.45 -7.79 -14.55
C SER A 411 -14.71 -7.79 -13.20
N TYR A 412 -13.44 -8.19 -13.19
CA TYR A 412 -12.56 -8.17 -11.99
C TYR A 412 -11.36 -7.22 -12.13
N LEU A 413 -11.39 -6.31 -13.09
CA LEU A 413 -10.36 -5.30 -13.28
C LEU A 413 -11.03 -3.95 -13.57
N ASP A 414 -11.36 -3.25 -12.49
CA ASP A 414 -11.70 -1.83 -12.56
C ASP A 414 -10.53 -1.01 -13.16
N PRO A 415 -10.81 0.16 -13.77
CA PRO A 415 -9.86 0.88 -14.59
C PRO A 415 -8.71 1.44 -13.75
N ILE A 416 -7.49 0.99 -14.04
CA ILE A 416 -6.26 1.56 -13.47
C ILE A 416 -6.15 3.02 -13.94
N MET A 417 -6.51 3.95 -13.05
CA MET A 417 -6.13 5.36 -13.15
C MET A 417 -4.60 5.48 -13.18
N PRO A 418 -4.03 6.47 -13.90
CA PRO A 418 -2.58 6.64 -14.01
C PRO A 418 -1.97 6.94 -12.63
N PRO A 419 -0.78 6.40 -12.30
CA PRO A 419 -0.16 6.69 -11.02
C PRO A 419 0.37 8.13 -11.03
N LYS A 420 -0.03 8.89 -10.00
CA LYS A 420 0.54 10.19 -9.68
C LYS A 420 2.04 10.00 -9.38
N SER A 421 2.87 10.73 -10.11
CA SER A 421 4.33 10.65 -10.09
C SER A 421 4.92 11.35 -8.87
N HIS A 422 4.70 10.83 -7.65
CA HIS A 422 5.50 11.15 -6.46
C HIS A 422 5.41 10.01 -5.45
N LEU A 423 6.01 8.84 -5.72
CA LEU A 423 6.24 7.86 -4.64
C LEU A 423 7.31 8.44 -3.71
N LYS A 424 6.86 9.12 -2.66
CA LYS A 424 7.68 9.49 -1.50
C LYS A 424 8.32 8.21 -0.98
N ARG A 425 9.65 8.15 -0.92
CA ARG A 425 10.38 7.00 -0.35
C ARG A 425 9.78 6.64 1.02
N GLY A 426 9.38 5.38 1.19
CA GLY A 426 8.75 4.89 2.43
C GLY A 426 7.22 4.89 2.45
N SER A 427 6.52 5.27 1.38
CA SER A 427 5.07 5.08 1.32
C SER A 427 4.71 3.60 1.19
N VAL A 428 3.67 3.19 1.92
CA VAL A 428 3.11 1.83 1.90
C VAL A 428 2.04 1.80 0.79
N PRO A 429 2.29 1.18 -0.38
CA PRO A 429 1.42 1.33 -1.56
C PRO A 429 -0.01 0.83 -1.33
N SER A 430 -0.21 -0.07 -0.38
CA SER A 430 -1.53 -0.57 0.01
C SER A 430 -2.20 0.22 1.14
N MET A 431 -1.51 1.13 1.84
CA MET A 431 -2.17 2.16 2.67
C MET A 431 -2.57 3.39 1.84
N GLU A 432 -2.03 3.51 0.62
CA GLU A 432 -2.49 4.48 -0.38
C GLU A 432 -3.69 3.93 -1.19
N THR A 433 -4.36 2.87 -0.71
CA THR A 433 -5.42 2.17 -1.46
C THR A 433 -6.54 3.09 -1.92
N SER A 434 -6.68 3.11 -3.25
CA SER A 434 -7.89 2.98 -4.08
C SER A 434 -9.20 2.59 -3.37
N GLY A 435 -9.71 3.41 -2.45
CA GLY A 435 -11.17 3.51 -2.29
C GLY A 435 -11.78 4.27 -3.48
N ASP A 436 -13.10 4.21 -3.64
CA ASP A 436 -13.84 5.04 -4.61
C ASP A 436 -13.80 6.51 -4.15
N ALA A 437 -12.61 7.11 -4.18
CA ALA A 437 -12.35 8.40 -3.57
C ALA A 437 -13.26 9.47 -4.17
N LEU A 438 -13.86 10.27 -3.29
CA LEU A 438 -14.68 11.40 -3.72
C LEU A 438 -13.73 12.51 -4.17
N THR A 439 -13.58 12.65 -5.49
CA THR A 439 -12.68 13.64 -6.08
C THR A 439 -13.38 14.95 -6.42
N GLU A 440 -14.66 14.89 -6.79
CA GLU A 440 -15.43 16.03 -7.31
C GLU A 440 -16.91 15.93 -6.88
N GLU A 441 -17.61 17.06 -6.92
CA GLU A 441 -19.07 17.19 -6.75
C GLU A 441 -19.65 16.45 -5.53
N THR A 442 -19.24 16.84 -4.33
CA THR A 442 -19.72 16.23 -3.07
C THR A 442 -20.60 17.19 -2.27
N VAL A 443 -21.66 16.68 -1.66
CA VAL A 443 -22.42 17.38 -0.61
C VAL A 443 -22.20 16.67 0.72
N VAL A 444 -21.67 17.40 1.70
CA VAL A 444 -21.44 16.91 3.06
C VAL A 444 -22.54 17.45 3.95
N VAL A 445 -23.39 16.59 4.47
CA VAL A 445 -24.45 16.96 5.40
C VAL A 445 -23.98 16.65 6.82
N VAL A 446 -23.83 17.67 7.66
CA VAL A 446 -23.50 17.53 9.08
C VAL A 446 -24.80 17.58 9.88
N LEU A 447 -25.30 16.41 10.25
CA LEU A 447 -26.50 16.29 11.09
C LEU A 447 -26.13 16.51 12.56
N GLY A 448 -26.94 17.29 13.27
CA GLY A 448 -26.57 17.76 14.60
C GLY A 448 -25.61 18.95 14.58
N ALA A 449 -25.63 19.75 13.51
CA ALA A 449 -24.71 20.87 13.32
C ALA A 449 -24.73 21.93 14.45
N SER A 450 -25.82 22.02 15.22
CA SER A 450 -25.92 22.91 16.39
C SER A 450 -25.28 22.35 17.68
N GLY A 451 -24.80 21.10 17.66
CA GLY A 451 -24.24 20.39 18.82
C GLY A 451 -22.78 20.71 19.13
N ASP A 452 -22.34 20.33 20.33
CA ASP A 452 -20.99 20.61 20.85
C ASP A 452 -19.88 19.91 20.05
N LEU A 453 -20.12 18.66 19.62
CA LEU A 453 -19.19 17.89 18.79
C LEU A 453 -18.96 18.55 17.42
N ALA A 454 -20.05 19.04 16.80
CA ALA A 454 -20.00 19.66 15.50
C ALA A 454 -19.08 20.90 15.53
N LYS A 455 -19.35 21.83 16.45
CA LYS A 455 -18.59 23.09 16.55
C LYS A 455 -17.16 22.94 17.08
N ARG A 456 -16.90 21.97 17.97
CA ARG A 456 -15.56 21.79 18.57
C ARG A 456 -14.64 20.87 17.76
N LYS A 457 -15.18 19.96 16.95
CA LYS A 457 -14.39 18.91 16.28
C LYS A 457 -14.71 18.76 14.79
N THR A 458 -15.99 18.67 14.41
CA THR A 458 -16.37 18.34 13.02
C THR A 458 -16.08 19.50 12.05
N PHE A 459 -16.60 20.69 12.31
CA PHE A 459 -16.33 21.88 11.48
C PHE A 459 -14.85 22.29 11.52
N PRO A 460 -14.15 22.28 12.68
CA PRO A 460 -12.70 22.47 12.70
C PRO A 460 -11.92 21.48 11.84
N ALA A 461 -12.32 20.21 11.81
CA ALA A 461 -11.67 19.22 10.95
C ALA A 461 -11.97 19.48 9.47
N LEU A 462 -13.22 19.78 9.10
CA LEU A 462 -13.59 20.14 7.72
C LEU A 462 -12.85 21.39 7.25
N PHE A 463 -12.75 22.43 8.09
CA PHE A 463 -12.01 23.65 7.78
C PHE A 463 -10.51 23.37 7.63
N ALA A 464 -9.91 22.56 8.51
CA ALA A 464 -8.50 22.21 8.40
C ALA A 464 -8.19 21.41 7.13
N LEU A 465 -9.11 20.55 6.67
CA LEU A 465 -9.01 19.86 5.37
C LEU A 465 -9.19 20.82 4.20
N TYR A 466 -10.09 21.81 4.32
CA TYR A 466 -10.28 22.85 3.32
C TYR A 466 -9.04 23.73 3.15
N GLN A 467 -8.41 24.16 4.26
CA GLN A 467 -7.17 24.93 4.25
C GLN A 467 -6.00 24.18 3.56
N GLN A 468 -6.00 22.85 3.64
CA GLN A 468 -5.00 21.98 3.03
C GLN A 468 -5.38 21.52 1.61
N GLU A 469 -6.52 21.96 1.08
CA GLU A 469 -7.03 21.59 -0.24
C GLU A 469 -7.23 20.07 -0.39
N LEU A 470 -7.61 19.41 0.72
CA LEU A 470 -7.84 17.97 0.82
C LEU A 470 -9.32 17.57 0.73
N LEU A 471 -10.23 18.54 0.69
CA LEU A 471 -11.65 18.28 0.41
C LEU A 471 -11.87 18.00 -1.09
N PRO A 472 -12.95 17.26 -1.47
CA PRO A 472 -13.33 17.12 -2.88
C PRO A 472 -13.53 18.47 -3.55
N LYS A 473 -13.26 18.56 -4.86
CA LYS A 473 -13.56 19.78 -5.62
C LYS A 473 -15.06 20.04 -5.63
N ASP A 474 -15.45 21.31 -5.61
CA ASP A 474 -16.85 21.75 -5.60
C ASP A 474 -17.68 21.15 -4.44
N VAL A 475 -17.05 20.89 -3.30
CA VAL A 475 -17.74 20.45 -2.09
C VAL A 475 -18.69 21.53 -1.58
N HIS A 476 -19.85 21.14 -1.06
CA HIS A 476 -20.68 22.03 -0.24
C HIS A 476 -21.00 21.34 1.08
N ILE A 477 -21.03 22.12 2.15
CA ILE A 477 -21.31 21.65 3.51
C ILE A 477 -22.69 22.16 3.92
N VAL A 478 -23.58 21.25 4.31
CA VAL A 478 -24.93 21.58 4.77
C VAL A 478 -25.06 21.19 6.23
N GLY A 479 -25.17 22.18 7.11
CA GLY A 479 -25.54 21.96 8.51
C GLY A 479 -27.04 21.63 8.61
N TYR A 480 -27.37 20.59 9.37
CA TYR A 480 -28.76 20.18 9.59
C TYR A 480 -29.06 19.97 11.07
N ALA A 481 -30.04 20.68 11.62
CA ALA A 481 -30.53 20.45 12.98
C ALA A 481 -31.94 21.01 13.24
N ARG A 482 -32.54 20.65 14.38
CA ARG A 482 -33.86 21.14 14.81
C ARG A 482 -33.89 22.63 15.13
N THR A 483 -32.75 23.18 15.56
CA THR A 483 -32.61 24.58 15.94
C THR A 483 -32.88 25.47 14.73
N LYS A 484 -33.78 26.45 14.85
CA LYS A 484 -33.96 27.46 13.81
C LYS A 484 -32.86 28.51 13.95
N MET A 485 -32.04 28.65 12.92
CA MET A 485 -31.03 29.69 12.79
C MET A 485 -30.92 30.07 11.30
N ASP A 486 -30.53 31.31 11.03
CA ASP A 486 -30.17 31.76 9.69
C ASP A 486 -28.69 31.42 9.38
N ASP A 487 -28.27 31.69 8.15
CA ASP A 487 -26.90 31.40 7.72
C ASP A 487 -25.87 32.25 8.49
N GLU A 488 -26.21 33.48 8.90
CA GLU A 488 -25.28 34.34 9.67
C GLU A 488 -25.01 33.79 11.07
N GLU A 489 -26.06 33.39 11.80
CA GLU A 489 -25.93 32.75 13.10
C GLU A 489 -25.20 31.40 12.97
N PHE A 490 -25.50 30.63 11.93
CA PHE A 490 -24.81 29.38 11.66
C PHE A 490 -23.31 29.60 11.42
N HIS A 491 -22.93 30.55 10.56
CA HIS A 491 -21.53 30.88 10.31
C HIS A 491 -20.80 31.35 11.57
N LYS A 492 -21.47 32.08 12.47
CA LYS A 492 -20.90 32.47 13.76
C LYS A 492 -20.60 31.24 14.64
N ARG A 493 -21.51 30.26 14.65
CA ARG A 493 -21.36 29.03 15.45
C ARG A 493 -20.32 28.06 14.88
N GLU A 494 -20.33 27.83 13.56
CA GLU A 494 -19.38 26.89 12.93
C GLU A 494 -17.93 27.39 13.04
N THR A 495 -17.75 28.72 13.09
CA THR A 495 -16.42 29.36 13.17
C THR A 495 -15.95 29.67 14.59
N GLU A 496 -16.78 29.44 15.62
CA GLU A 496 -16.51 29.81 17.03
C GLU A 496 -15.17 29.25 17.57
N PHE A 497 -14.81 28.03 17.17
CA PHE A 497 -13.60 27.35 17.65
C PHE A 497 -12.45 27.34 16.63
N LEU A 498 -12.60 28.06 15.52
CA LEU A 498 -11.54 28.21 14.52
C LEU A 498 -10.63 29.35 14.94
N LYS A 499 -9.33 29.07 15.11
CA LYS A 499 -8.36 30.08 15.55
C LYS A 499 -7.23 30.21 14.54
N PRO A 500 -6.84 31.44 14.15
CA PRO A 500 -5.67 31.64 13.31
C PRO A 500 -4.39 31.29 14.07
N LYS A 501 -3.34 30.95 13.31
CA LYS A 501 -1.98 30.98 13.85
C LYS A 501 -1.55 32.44 13.98
N LYS A 502 -0.79 32.76 15.03
CA LYS A 502 -0.32 34.12 15.29
C LYS A 502 0.62 34.60 14.18
N GLY A 503 0.40 35.82 13.71
CA GLY A 503 1.24 36.51 12.71
C GLY A 503 0.38 37.18 11.65
N GLU A 504 0.66 38.45 11.34
CA GLU A 504 -0.21 39.31 10.53
C GLU A 504 -0.56 38.71 9.15
N GLU A 505 0.42 38.14 8.44
CA GLU A 505 0.17 37.47 7.15
C GLU A 505 -0.61 36.15 7.29
N LEU A 506 -0.38 35.39 8.37
CA LEU A 506 -1.07 34.13 8.63
C LEU A 506 -2.52 34.35 9.05
N GLU A 507 -2.78 35.42 9.79
CA GLU A 507 -4.11 35.88 10.19
C GLU A 507 -4.90 36.33 8.96
N LYS A 508 -4.28 37.14 8.09
CA LYS A 508 -4.93 37.55 6.83
C LYS A 508 -5.27 36.37 5.92
N HIS A 509 -4.34 35.44 5.72
CA HIS A 509 -4.60 34.24 4.92
C HIS A 509 -5.69 33.35 5.54
N PHE A 510 -5.72 33.26 6.88
CA PHE A 510 -6.77 32.55 7.60
C PHE A 510 -8.14 33.19 7.36
N ASP A 511 -8.26 34.51 7.45
CA ASP A 511 -9.52 35.23 7.24
C ASP A 511 -10.05 35.09 5.81
N GLU A 512 -9.16 35.15 4.81
CA GLU A 512 -9.50 34.90 3.41
C GLU A 512 -10.05 33.48 3.22
N LYS A 513 -9.35 32.44 3.72
CA LYS A 513 -9.82 31.05 3.65
C LYS A 513 -11.10 30.84 4.45
N LEU A 514 -11.28 31.52 5.59
CA LEU A 514 -12.48 31.45 6.41
C LEU A 514 -13.69 32.02 5.67
N LYS A 515 -13.52 33.15 4.97
CA LYS A 515 -14.58 33.74 4.14
C LYS A 515 -15.02 32.78 3.04
N SER A 516 -14.07 32.22 2.29
CA SER A 516 -14.40 31.24 1.25
C SER A 516 -15.00 29.94 1.80
N PHE A 517 -14.61 29.53 3.02
CA PHE A 517 -15.23 28.36 3.67
C PHE A 517 -16.71 28.61 4.01
N LYS A 518 -17.05 29.82 4.47
CA LYS A 518 -18.45 30.21 4.69
C LYS A 518 -19.26 30.22 3.39
N GLU A 519 -18.67 30.63 2.28
CA GLU A 519 -19.34 30.63 0.97
C GLU A 519 -19.75 29.23 0.48
N ILE A 520 -19.07 28.17 0.95
CA ILE A 520 -19.40 26.77 0.61
C ILE A 520 -20.20 26.06 1.71
N SER A 521 -20.53 26.72 2.82
CA SER A 521 -21.35 26.18 3.90
C SER A 521 -22.73 26.85 3.93
N SER A 522 -23.76 26.09 4.31
CA SER A 522 -25.11 26.63 4.50
C SER A 522 -25.88 25.81 5.53
N TYR A 523 -27.00 26.33 6.01
CA TYR A 523 -27.80 25.67 7.03
C TYR A 523 -29.23 25.40 6.59
N ILE A 524 -29.81 24.30 7.08
CA ILE A 524 -31.24 24.03 6.98
C ILE A 524 -31.77 23.42 8.28
N SER A 525 -32.89 23.94 8.75
CA SER A 525 -33.57 23.41 9.95
C SER A 525 -34.61 22.35 9.59
N GLY A 526 -34.72 21.32 10.43
CA GLY A 526 -35.74 20.28 10.27
C GLY A 526 -35.76 19.22 11.36
N PRO A 527 -36.88 18.49 11.51
CA PRO A 527 -37.02 17.35 12.42
C PRO A 527 -36.20 16.13 11.95
N TYR A 528 -35.82 15.25 12.89
CA TYR A 528 -35.04 14.04 12.61
C TYR A 528 -35.91 12.78 12.39
N ASP A 529 -37.19 12.89 12.67
CA ASP A 529 -38.16 11.80 12.78
C ASP A 529 -39.36 11.94 11.83
N GLU A 530 -39.38 12.99 11.00
CA GLU A 530 -40.42 13.22 10.01
C GLU A 530 -39.86 13.30 8.58
N ASP A 531 -40.53 12.65 7.63
CA ASP A 531 -40.16 12.70 6.20
C ASP A 531 -40.14 14.15 5.65
N SER A 532 -41.02 15.02 6.17
CA SER A 532 -41.10 16.44 5.78
C SER A 532 -39.75 17.15 5.94
N GLY A 533 -39.04 16.87 7.04
CA GLY A 533 -37.71 17.41 7.34
C GLY A 533 -36.66 16.95 6.33
N PHE A 534 -36.64 15.66 6.01
CA PHE A 534 -35.70 15.09 5.05
C PHE A 534 -36.00 15.51 3.61
N GLN A 535 -37.27 15.67 3.24
CA GLN A 535 -37.66 16.17 1.91
C GLN A 535 -37.22 17.62 1.69
N ASN A 536 -37.30 18.46 2.73
CA ASN A 536 -36.77 19.82 2.66
C ASN A 536 -35.23 19.83 2.54
N LEU A 537 -34.55 18.96 3.28
CA LEU A 537 -33.11 18.74 3.13
C LEU A 537 -32.77 18.28 1.70
N LEU A 538 -33.51 17.32 1.13
CA LEU A 538 -33.31 16.87 -0.25
C LEU A 538 -33.44 18.02 -1.24
N LYS A 539 -34.50 18.84 -1.14
CA LYS A 539 -34.67 20.01 -2.03
C LYS A 539 -33.44 20.91 -2.01
N ARG A 540 -32.92 21.20 -0.82
CA ARG A 540 -31.71 22.00 -0.65
C ARG A 540 -30.48 21.33 -1.28
N ILE A 541 -30.30 20.03 -1.06
CA ILE A 541 -29.21 19.26 -1.67
C ILE A 541 -29.30 19.33 -3.21
N GLU A 542 -30.48 19.10 -3.78
CA GLU A 542 -30.70 19.13 -5.23
C GLU A 542 -30.52 20.52 -5.84
N GLU A 543 -30.86 21.59 -5.13
CA GLU A 543 -30.55 22.97 -5.54
C GLU A 543 -29.04 23.20 -5.65
N LEU A 544 -28.26 22.70 -4.70
CA LEU A 544 -26.80 22.80 -4.70
C LEU A 544 -26.18 21.93 -5.80
N GLU A 545 -26.72 20.74 -6.03
CA GLU A 545 -26.29 19.83 -7.10
C GLU A 545 -26.59 20.40 -8.50
N LYS A 546 -27.76 21.05 -8.70
CA LYS A 546 -28.17 21.63 -10.00
C LYS A 546 -27.31 22.81 -10.45
N LYS A 547 -26.70 23.55 -9.53
CA LYS A 547 -25.83 24.71 -9.85
C LYS A 547 -24.49 24.29 -10.47
N ARG A 548 -24.20 22.99 -10.59
CA ARG A 548 -22.89 22.45 -10.99
C ARG A 548 -22.88 22.02 -12.46
N SER A 549 -21.81 22.37 -13.16
CA SER A 549 -21.64 22.17 -14.61
C SER A 549 -20.96 20.83 -14.91
N GLY A 550 -21.70 19.71 -14.84
CA GLY A 550 -21.08 18.40 -15.11
C GLY A 550 -21.89 17.19 -14.66
N GLY A 551 -23.17 17.09 -15.04
CA GLY A 551 -24.07 16.05 -14.54
C GLY A 551 -23.69 14.60 -14.84
N VAL A 552 -22.85 13.98 -14.01
CA VAL A 552 -22.64 12.53 -14.06
C VAL A 552 -22.68 11.84 -12.68
N LYS A 553 -22.24 12.46 -11.57
CA LYS A 553 -22.29 11.80 -10.24
C LYS A 553 -22.70 12.70 -9.06
N ARG A 554 -23.71 12.30 -8.30
CA ARG A 554 -24.22 13.04 -7.11
C ARG A 554 -23.73 12.40 -5.81
N ASN A 555 -22.54 12.78 -5.35
CA ASN A 555 -21.92 12.18 -4.16
C ASN A 555 -22.40 12.86 -2.87
N ARG A 556 -22.77 12.07 -1.86
CA ARG A 556 -23.35 12.56 -0.60
C ARG A 556 -22.68 11.90 0.61
N VAL A 557 -22.21 12.71 1.56
CA VAL A 557 -21.63 12.23 2.81
C VAL A 557 -22.47 12.75 3.97
N PHE A 558 -23.00 11.86 4.79
CA PHE A 558 -23.84 12.18 5.93
C PHE A 558 -23.05 11.94 7.21
N TYR A 559 -22.69 13.01 7.91
CA TYR A 559 -22.01 12.95 9.22
C TYR A 559 -23.04 13.05 10.33
N MET A 560 -23.19 11.99 11.12
CA MET A 560 -24.16 11.91 12.22
C MET A 560 -23.54 12.34 13.54
N ALA A 561 -23.43 13.66 13.77
CA ALA A 561 -23.06 14.24 15.07
C ALA A 561 -24.29 14.31 15.99
N LEU A 562 -24.97 13.17 16.16
CA LEU A 562 -26.26 13.03 16.83
C LEU A 562 -26.15 12.11 18.05
N PRO A 563 -27.12 12.18 18.99
CA PRO A 563 -27.21 11.16 20.04
C PRO A 563 -27.64 9.79 19.47
N PRO A 564 -27.26 8.67 20.10
CA PRO A 564 -27.56 7.32 19.62
C PRO A 564 -29.05 7.02 19.42
N SER A 565 -29.91 7.64 20.23
CA SER A 565 -31.36 7.41 20.22
C SER A 565 -32.03 7.74 18.90
N VAL A 566 -31.41 8.58 18.06
CA VAL A 566 -31.97 8.98 16.76
C VAL A 566 -31.22 8.35 15.58
N PHE A 567 -30.18 7.53 15.79
CA PHE A 567 -29.33 7.02 14.72
C PHE A 567 -30.12 6.19 13.69
N THR A 568 -30.88 5.21 14.15
CA THR A 568 -31.64 4.31 13.26
C THR A 568 -32.75 5.04 12.51
N VAL A 569 -33.45 5.94 13.19
CA VAL A 569 -34.52 6.78 12.62
C VAL A 569 -33.96 7.67 11.50
N VAL A 570 -32.86 8.36 11.78
CA VAL A 570 -32.22 9.26 10.82
C VAL A 570 -31.60 8.49 9.66
N ALA A 571 -30.91 7.38 9.91
CA ALA A 571 -30.34 6.54 8.85
C ALA A 571 -31.41 6.06 7.87
N LYS A 572 -32.57 5.63 8.38
CA LYS A 572 -33.74 5.25 7.58
C LYS A 572 -34.34 6.43 6.81
N GLY A 573 -34.52 7.57 7.47
CA GLY A 573 -35.03 8.80 6.84
C GLY A 573 -34.15 9.29 5.70
N LEU A 574 -32.82 9.28 5.90
CA LEU A 574 -31.83 9.61 4.88
C LEU A 574 -31.84 8.60 3.72
N LYS A 575 -31.90 7.30 4.01
CA LYS A 575 -31.95 6.25 2.98
C LYS A 575 -33.19 6.39 2.10
N LYS A 576 -34.34 6.68 2.72
CA LYS A 576 -35.62 6.83 2.03
C LYS A 576 -35.69 8.10 1.17
N ASN A 577 -35.25 9.23 1.71
CA ASN A 577 -35.51 10.54 1.10
C ASN A 577 -34.27 11.17 0.44
N CYS A 578 -33.08 11.03 1.05
CA CYS A 578 -31.87 11.77 0.66
C CYS A 578 -30.82 10.89 -0.04
N TYR A 579 -31.10 9.62 -0.32
CA TYR A 579 -30.15 8.72 -0.96
C TYR A 579 -30.00 9.03 -2.45
N SER A 580 -28.75 9.18 -2.91
CA SER A 580 -28.43 9.37 -4.32
C SER A 580 -28.30 8.03 -5.02
N LYS A 581 -29.04 7.80 -6.12
CA LYS A 581 -28.88 6.58 -6.93
C LYS A 581 -27.74 6.67 -7.95
N ASP A 582 -27.38 7.89 -8.30
CA ASP A 582 -26.42 8.21 -9.36
C ASP A 582 -25.05 8.64 -8.79
N GLY A 583 -24.76 8.31 -7.52
CA GLY A 583 -23.48 8.66 -6.90
C GLY A 583 -23.21 7.90 -5.61
N THR A 584 -22.04 8.15 -5.03
CA THR A 584 -21.57 7.43 -3.85
C THR A 584 -22.15 8.08 -2.58
N ASN A 585 -22.76 7.26 -1.73
CA ASN A 585 -23.32 7.71 -0.44
C ASN A 585 -22.48 7.14 0.70
N ARG A 586 -22.15 7.96 1.69
CA ARG A 586 -21.41 7.52 2.89
C ARG A 586 -22.09 8.02 4.15
N LEU A 587 -22.17 7.16 5.16
CA LEU A 587 -22.75 7.43 6.46
C LEU A 587 -21.66 7.33 7.53
N ILE A 588 -21.27 8.46 8.11
CA ILE A 588 -20.30 8.53 9.20
C ILE A 588 -21.07 8.57 10.52
N ILE A 589 -20.80 7.62 11.40
CA ILE A 589 -21.55 7.43 12.66
C ILE A 589 -20.59 7.51 13.85
N GLU A 590 -20.99 8.26 14.86
CA GLU A 590 -20.26 8.41 16.12
C GLU A 590 -20.61 7.33 17.14
N LYS A 591 -19.70 7.11 18.09
CA LYS A 591 -19.98 6.32 19.29
C LYS A 591 -21.00 7.05 20.20
N PRO A 592 -21.72 6.34 21.10
CA PRO A 592 -21.64 4.91 21.43
C PRO A 592 -22.45 3.98 20.50
N PHE A 593 -21.92 2.77 20.29
CA PHE A 593 -22.54 1.72 19.48
C PHE A 593 -23.19 0.64 20.36
N GLY A 594 -24.28 1.01 21.06
CA GLY A 594 -24.90 0.18 22.10
C GLY A 594 -24.27 0.36 23.48
N LYS A 595 -24.83 -0.33 24.49
CA LYS A 595 -24.34 -0.38 25.88
C LYS A 595 -23.86 -1.78 26.29
N ASP A 596 -24.21 -2.79 25.51
CA ASP A 596 -23.87 -4.21 25.67
C ASP A 596 -24.01 -4.90 24.30
N LEU A 597 -23.75 -6.21 24.25
CA LEU A 597 -23.78 -7.00 23.02
C LEU A 597 -25.17 -7.00 22.37
N GLU A 598 -26.21 -7.13 23.18
CA GLU A 598 -27.60 -7.19 22.73
C GLU A 598 -28.02 -5.86 22.09
N SER A 599 -27.87 -4.75 22.82
CA SER A 599 -28.22 -3.42 22.31
C SER A 599 -27.35 -3.00 21.11
N CYS A 600 -26.08 -3.45 21.06
CA CYS A 600 -25.23 -3.25 19.89
C CYS A 600 -25.80 -3.99 18.68
N ARG A 601 -26.13 -5.28 18.81
CA ARG A 601 -26.70 -6.09 17.71
C ARG A 601 -28.02 -5.54 17.20
N GLU A 602 -28.89 -5.07 18.08
CA GLU A 602 -30.16 -4.44 17.71
C GLU A 602 -29.92 -3.20 16.83
N MET A 603 -29.10 -2.27 17.30
CA MET A 603 -28.77 -1.05 16.58
C MET A 603 -28.06 -1.36 15.25
N MET A 604 -27.12 -2.30 15.25
CA MET A 604 -26.37 -2.71 14.06
C MET A 604 -27.24 -3.41 13.03
N SER A 605 -28.16 -4.28 13.46
CA SER A 605 -29.14 -4.91 12.58
C SER A 605 -30.06 -3.88 11.94
N ALA A 606 -30.53 -2.89 12.72
CA ALA A 606 -31.36 -1.81 12.19
C ALA A 606 -30.60 -0.96 11.16
N LEU A 607 -29.33 -0.65 11.40
CA LEU A 607 -28.49 0.08 10.43
C LEU A 607 -28.21 -0.74 9.16
N LYS A 608 -27.86 -2.03 9.32
CA LYS A 608 -27.53 -2.95 8.21
C LYS A 608 -28.69 -3.19 7.24
N ASN A 609 -29.92 -3.05 7.71
CA ASN A 609 -31.12 -3.15 6.87
C ASN A 609 -31.25 -1.97 5.89
N GLU A 610 -30.66 -0.81 6.22
CA GLU A 610 -30.80 0.42 5.45
C GLU A 610 -29.50 0.77 4.69
N TRP A 611 -28.34 0.55 5.30
CA TRP A 611 -27.02 0.92 4.79
C TRP A 611 -26.08 -0.28 4.75
N THR A 612 -25.35 -0.41 3.65
CA THR A 612 -24.34 -1.48 3.51
C THR A 612 -23.08 -1.17 4.32
N GLU A 613 -22.28 -2.20 4.59
CA GLU A 613 -21.04 -2.03 5.36
C GLU A 613 -20.03 -1.09 4.66
N ASN A 614 -19.94 -1.16 3.32
CA ASN A 614 -19.08 -0.28 2.51
C ASN A 614 -19.54 1.18 2.52
N GLU A 615 -20.81 1.45 2.83
CA GLU A 615 -21.32 2.82 2.95
C GLU A 615 -21.15 3.36 4.37
N THR A 616 -20.83 2.51 5.36
CA THR A 616 -20.90 2.86 6.79
C THR A 616 -19.50 3.04 7.39
N TYR A 617 -19.28 4.18 8.06
CA TYR A 617 -18.02 4.60 8.64
C TYR A 617 -18.20 4.86 10.14
N ARG A 618 -17.92 3.85 10.98
CA ARG A 618 -18.08 3.94 12.43
C ARG A 618 -16.82 4.48 13.08
N ILE A 619 -16.92 5.68 13.64
CA ILE A 619 -15.78 6.40 14.20
C ILE A 619 -15.38 5.79 15.55
N ASP A 620 -14.12 5.37 15.61
CA ASP A 620 -13.33 5.45 16.83
C ASP A 620 -12.17 6.41 16.58
N HIS A 621 -12.23 7.59 17.18
CA HIS A 621 -11.24 8.64 16.93
C HIS A 621 -9.80 8.26 17.37
N TYR A 622 -9.59 7.19 18.15
CA TYR A 622 -8.24 6.72 18.46
C TYR A 622 -7.55 6.12 17.24
N LEU A 623 -8.28 5.46 16.35
CA LEU A 623 -7.73 4.92 15.10
C LEU A 623 -7.22 6.03 14.16
N GLY A 624 -7.73 7.27 14.32
CA GLY A 624 -7.24 8.45 13.62
C GLY A 624 -5.97 9.08 14.21
N LYS A 625 -5.48 8.62 15.38
CA LYS A 625 -4.28 9.18 16.01
C LYS A 625 -3.01 8.67 15.33
N GLU A 626 -2.07 9.59 15.12
CA GLU A 626 -0.81 9.34 14.41
C GLU A 626 -0.04 8.13 14.97
N MET A 627 0.06 8.05 16.30
CA MET A 627 0.80 6.97 16.96
C MET A 627 0.15 5.60 16.82
N ILE A 628 -1.18 5.53 16.72
CA ILE A 628 -1.90 4.28 16.48
C ILE A 628 -1.66 3.84 15.03
N LYS A 629 -1.77 4.76 14.06
CA LYS A 629 -1.46 4.48 12.65
C LYS A 629 -0.01 4.03 12.47
N ASN A 630 0.92 4.61 13.21
CA ASN A 630 2.34 4.26 13.15
C ASN A 630 2.66 2.86 13.70
N MET A 631 1.80 2.24 14.54
CA MET A 631 2.06 0.88 15.07
C MET A 631 2.24 -0.16 13.96
N LEU A 632 1.48 -0.03 12.87
CA LEU A 632 1.58 -0.92 11.71
C LEU A 632 2.94 -0.81 11.00
N VAL A 633 3.42 0.41 10.81
CA VAL A 633 4.75 0.68 10.21
C VAL A 633 5.85 0.25 11.17
N LEU A 634 5.69 0.52 12.47
CA LEU A 634 6.65 0.15 13.50
C LEU A 634 6.85 -1.36 13.55
N ARG A 635 5.76 -2.14 13.57
CA ARG A 635 5.82 -3.61 13.64
C ARG A 635 6.32 -4.21 12.32
N PHE A 636 5.68 -3.91 11.19
CA PHE A 636 5.94 -4.66 9.96
C PHE A 636 7.00 -4.03 9.05
N GLY A 637 7.43 -2.80 9.34
CA GLY A 637 8.53 -2.11 8.66
C GLY A 637 9.90 -2.34 9.31
N ASN A 638 9.96 -2.83 10.56
CA ASN A 638 11.20 -3.00 11.30
C ASN A 638 11.41 -4.47 11.73
N VAL A 639 12.32 -5.16 11.06
CA VAL A 639 12.59 -6.60 11.27
C VAL A 639 12.92 -6.94 12.73
N PHE A 640 13.72 -6.11 13.40
CA PHE A 640 14.14 -6.37 14.78
C PHE A 640 12.98 -6.21 15.79
N LEU A 641 12.05 -5.30 15.53
CA LEU A 641 10.85 -5.13 16.37
C LEU A 641 9.84 -6.24 16.09
N ASP A 642 9.61 -6.61 14.83
CA ASP A 642 8.70 -7.72 14.49
C ASP A 642 9.17 -9.04 15.13
N ALA A 643 10.48 -9.30 15.10
CA ALA A 643 11.09 -10.50 15.67
C ALA A 643 10.91 -10.60 17.20
N SER A 644 10.90 -9.47 17.91
CA SER A 644 10.71 -9.43 19.36
C SER A 644 9.23 -9.42 19.79
N PHE A 645 8.30 -9.25 18.85
CA PHE A 645 6.87 -9.04 19.11
C PHE A 645 6.07 -10.34 19.36
N ASN A 646 6.47 -11.11 20.36
CA ASN A 646 5.82 -12.39 20.73
C ASN A 646 6.14 -12.82 22.17
N LYS A 647 5.44 -13.87 22.64
CA LYS A 647 5.57 -14.46 23.98
C LYS A 647 6.97 -14.92 24.38
N ASN A 648 7.91 -15.11 23.45
CA ASN A 648 9.26 -15.53 23.81
C ASN A 648 10.03 -14.38 24.47
N TYR A 649 9.77 -13.15 24.06
CA TYR A 649 10.52 -11.97 24.49
C TYR A 649 9.70 -11.01 25.35
N ILE A 650 8.39 -10.90 25.11
CA ILE A 650 7.51 -10.00 25.87
C ILE A 650 7.03 -10.69 27.15
N SER A 651 7.10 -9.97 28.27
CA SER A 651 6.56 -10.42 29.55
C SER A 651 5.12 -9.96 29.76
N ASN A 652 4.83 -8.68 29.51
CA ASN A 652 3.50 -8.09 29.64
C ASN A 652 3.37 -6.85 28.75
N VAL A 653 2.13 -6.50 28.45
CA VAL A 653 1.78 -5.29 27.69
C VAL A 653 0.79 -4.47 28.51
N GLN A 654 1.01 -3.15 28.59
CA GLN A 654 0.12 -2.21 29.24
C GLN A 654 -0.42 -1.19 28.25
N ILE A 655 -1.72 -0.91 28.34
CA ILE A 655 -2.38 0.15 27.60
C ILE A 655 -3.04 1.08 28.62
N ASN A 656 -2.50 2.29 28.74
CA ASN A 656 -2.86 3.24 29.79
C ASN A 656 -3.62 4.42 29.19
N PHE A 657 -4.71 4.82 29.84
CA PHE A 657 -5.46 6.04 29.59
C PHE A 657 -5.70 6.77 30.92
N LYS A 658 -5.31 8.04 30.99
CA LYS A 658 -5.42 8.87 32.18
C LYS A 658 -5.91 10.25 31.79
N GLU A 659 -6.90 10.74 32.52
CA GLU A 659 -7.37 12.12 32.44
C GLU A 659 -7.27 12.80 33.82
N PRO A 660 -6.76 14.04 33.89
CA PRO A 660 -6.61 14.76 35.15
C PRO A 660 -7.88 15.51 35.59
N PHE A 661 -8.93 15.46 34.77
CA PHE A 661 -10.23 16.06 35.03
C PHE A 661 -11.28 14.98 35.35
N GLY A 662 -12.32 15.36 36.09
CA GLY A 662 -13.44 14.49 36.46
C GLY A 662 -14.48 14.39 35.34
N THR A 663 -15.76 14.25 35.71
CA THR A 663 -16.88 14.26 34.75
C THR A 663 -17.39 15.65 34.39
N GLU A 664 -16.89 16.70 35.05
CA GLU A 664 -17.12 18.12 34.68
C GLU A 664 -18.61 18.46 34.41
N GLY A 665 -19.51 18.06 35.32
CA GLY A 665 -20.96 18.31 35.22
C GLY A 665 -21.70 17.43 34.21
N ARG A 666 -21.02 16.45 33.60
CA ARG A 666 -21.62 15.38 32.78
C ARG A 666 -21.73 14.07 33.56
N GLY A 667 -21.71 14.13 34.90
CA GLY A 667 -21.69 12.97 35.78
C GLY A 667 -22.86 12.01 35.54
N GLY A 668 -24.09 12.52 35.41
CA GLY A 668 -25.28 11.71 35.17
C GLY A 668 -25.26 10.94 33.84
N TYR A 669 -24.76 11.56 32.76
CA TYR A 669 -24.55 10.83 31.50
C TYR A 669 -23.45 9.78 31.64
N PHE A 670 -22.34 10.11 32.31
CA PHE A 670 -21.24 9.16 32.51
C PHE A 670 -21.67 7.98 33.39
N ASP A 671 -22.57 8.19 34.35
CA ASP A 671 -23.03 7.16 35.29
C ASP A 671 -23.68 5.97 34.58
N GLU A 672 -24.42 6.23 33.50
CA GLU A 672 -25.06 5.20 32.67
C GLU A 672 -24.08 4.31 31.89
N PHE A 673 -22.85 4.77 31.66
CA PHE A 673 -21.87 4.08 30.81
C PHE A 673 -20.67 3.55 31.61
N GLY A 674 -20.11 4.37 32.49
CA GLY A 674 -18.88 4.11 33.23
C GLY A 674 -17.63 4.11 32.34
N ILE A 675 -16.45 4.06 32.98
CA ILE A 675 -15.16 4.18 32.28
C ILE A 675 -14.91 3.05 31.26
N ILE A 676 -15.45 1.86 31.51
CA ILE A 676 -15.23 0.69 30.66
C ILE A 676 -15.91 0.89 29.30
N ARG A 677 -17.17 1.35 29.27
CA ARG A 677 -17.88 1.64 28.01
C ARG A 677 -17.38 2.92 27.36
N ASP A 678 -17.00 3.91 28.15
CA ASP A 678 -16.52 5.19 27.63
C ASP A 678 -15.20 5.03 26.87
N VAL A 679 -14.25 4.24 27.41
CA VAL A 679 -12.86 4.20 26.92
C VAL A 679 -12.30 2.79 26.68
N CYS A 680 -12.53 1.82 27.58
CA CYS A 680 -11.89 0.51 27.47
C CYS A 680 -12.42 -0.31 26.29
N GLN A 681 -13.75 -0.39 26.15
CA GLN A 681 -14.43 -1.22 25.14
C GLN A 681 -14.14 -0.77 23.71
N ASN A 682 -13.89 0.53 23.52
CA ASN A 682 -13.61 1.13 22.23
C ASN A 682 -12.11 1.44 22.08
N HIS A 683 -11.64 2.59 22.53
CA HIS A 683 -10.33 3.17 22.26
C HIS A 683 -9.16 2.23 22.60
N LEU A 684 -9.20 1.64 23.79
CA LEU A 684 -8.10 0.78 24.24
C LEU A 684 -8.18 -0.61 23.61
N MET A 685 -9.39 -1.13 23.36
CA MET A 685 -9.56 -2.37 22.61
C MET A 685 -9.12 -2.23 21.14
N GLN A 686 -9.41 -1.11 20.50
CA GLN A 686 -8.92 -0.77 19.16
C GLN A 686 -7.40 -0.61 19.12
N THR A 687 -6.82 0.03 20.15
CA THR A 687 -5.37 0.10 20.31
C THR A 687 -4.76 -1.30 20.46
N LEU A 688 -5.39 -2.15 21.27
CA LEU A 688 -4.97 -3.54 21.47
C LEU A 688 -5.02 -4.35 20.17
N SER A 689 -6.10 -4.23 19.38
CA SER A 689 -6.26 -5.01 18.15
C SER A 689 -5.18 -4.67 17.11
N VAL A 690 -4.89 -3.38 16.89
CA VAL A 690 -3.81 -2.93 15.99
C VAL A 690 -2.43 -3.36 16.51
N LEU A 691 -2.21 -3.29 17.83
CA LEU A 691 -0.96 -3.69 18.45
C LEU A 691 -0.69 -5.20 18.31
N THR A 692 -1.73 -6.03 18.36
CA THR A 692 -1.60 -7.49 18.57
C THR A 692 -1.92 -8.34 17.36
N MET A 693 -2.58 -7.78 16.33
CA MET A 693 -2.91 -8.46 15.08
C MET A 693 -1.70 -9.12 14.41
N GLU A 694 -1.91 -10.17 13.63
CA GLU A 694 -0.84 -10.73 12.80
C GLU A 694 -0.51 -9.80 11.63
N ARG A 695 0.58 -10.11 10.91
CA ARG A 695 0.94 -9.40 9.69
C ARG A 695 -0.16 -9.61 8.64
N PRO A 696 -0.84 -8.56 8.17
CA PRO A 696 -1.89 -8.71 7.17
C PRO A 696 -1.29 -9.04 5.80
N VAL A 697 -2.09 -9.65 4.93
CA VAL A 697 -1.69 -10.05 3.56
C VAL A 697 -1.27 -8.83 2.74
N SER A 698 -1.96 -7.71 2.93
CA SER A 698 -1.60 -6.38 2.47
C SER A 698 -2.08 -5.32 3.47
N PHE A 699 -1.82 -4.04 3.23
CA PHE A 699 -2.43 -2.96 4.03
C PHE A 699 -3.78 -2.48 3.50
N SER A 700 -4.43 -3.25 2.61
CA SER A 700 -5.81 -2.95 2.22
C SER A 700 -6.73 -2.95 3.44
N ALA A 701 -7.77 -2.11 3.42
CA ALA A 701 -8.67 -1.93 4.55
C ALA A 701 -9.31 -3.23 5.06
N GLU A 702 -9.65 -4.17 4.16
CA GLU A 702 -10.21 -5.47 4.57
C GLU A 702 -9.15 -6.39 5.17
N ASP A 703 -7.96 -6.51 4.57
CA ASP A 703 -6.90 -7.38 5.09
C ASP A 703 -6.46 -6.94 6.50
N VAL A 704 -6.40 -5.63 6.76
CA VAL A 704 -6.10 -5.09 8.09
C VAL A 704 -7.22 -5.41 9.08
N ARG A 705 -8.48 -5.18 8.70
CA ARG A 705 -9.64 -5.44 9.57
C ARG A 705 -9.82 -6.93 9.86
N ASP A 706 -9.54 -7.81 8.90
CA ASP A 706 -9.59 -9.25 9.10
C ASP A 706 -8.60 -9.73 10.16
N GLU A 707 -7.37 -9.22 10.16
CA GLU A 707 -6.39 -9.57 11.19
C GLU A 707 -6.72 -8.96 12.56
N LYS A 708 -7.34 -7.76 12.62
CA LYS A 708 -7.89 -7.18 13.86
C LYS A 708 -9.00 -8.07 14.44
N VAL A 709 -9.99 -8.45 13.63
CA VAL A 709 -11.10 -9.30 14.09
C VAL A 709 -10.62 -10.68 14.52
N LYS A 710 -9.67 -11.27 13.77
CA LYS A 710 -9.08 -12.57 14.09
C LYS A 710 -8.41 -12.57 15.46
N VAL A 711 -7.65 -11.53 15.81
CA VAL A 711 -7.04 -11.46 17.15
C VAL A 711 -8.09 -11.24 18.24
N LEU A 712 -9.10 -10.40 18.01
CA LEU A 712 -10.19 -10.19 18.98
C LEU A 712 -10.97 -11.49 19.27
N ARG A 713 -11.15 -12.36 18.26
CA ARG A 713 -11.81 -13.66 18.43
C ARG A 713 -11.02 -14.64 19.31
N CYS A 714 -9.72 -14.38 19.51
CA CYS A 714 -8.87 -15.15 20.42
C CYS A 714 -8.92 -14.62 21.86
N ILE A 715 -9.70 -13.58 22.15
CA ILE A 715 -9.79 -13.00 23.49
C ILE A 715 -11.03 -13.57 24.19
N PRO A 716 -10.89 -14.37 25.27
CA PRO A 716 -12.02 -14.82 26.04
C PRO A 716 -12.66 -13.64 26.82
N PRO A 717 -13.93 -13.78 27.25
CA PRO A 717 -14.55 -12.77 28.10
C PRO A 717 -13.76 -12.50 29.40
N ILE A 718 -13.75 -11.24 29.82
CA ILE A 718 -12.97 -10.79 30.98
C ILE A 718 -13.53 -11.42 32.27
N LYS A 719 -12.65 -12.03 33.05
CA LYS A 719 -13.00 -12.65 34.34
C LYS A 719 -13.04 -11.61 35.45
N ARG A 720 -13.87 -11.84 36.47
CA ARG A 720 -14.03 -10.92 37.63
C ARG A 720 -12.73 -10.72 38.42
N GLU A 721 -11.96 -11.80 38.59
CA GLU A 721 -10.67 -11.80 39.29
C GLU A 721 -9.56 -11.02 38.57
N ASP A 722 -9.77 -10.73 37.29
CA ASP A 722 -8.85 -10.00 36.41
C ASP A 722 -9.27 -8.53 36.29
N VAL A 723 -10.06 -8.00 37.23
CA VAL A 723 -10.56 -6.61 37.22
C VAL A 723 -10.42 -5.95 38.59
N LEU A 724 -9.92 -4.72 38.58
CA LEU A 724 -9.90 -3.78 39.70
C LEU A 724 -10.67 -2.52 39.29
N LEU A 725 -11.67 -2.14 40.07
CA LEU A 725 -12.51 -0.97 39.82
C LEU A 725 -12.24 0.11 40.86
N GLY A 726 -12.33 1.37 40.43
CA GLY A 726 -12.20 2.53 41.33
C GLY A 726 -13.19 3.64 41.04
N GLN A 727 -13.45 4.47 42.06
CA GLN A 727 -14.27 5.67 41.98
C GLN A 727 -13.55 6.84 42.67
N TYR A 728 -13.42 7.99 42.02
CA TYR A 728 -12.68 9.11 42.62
C TYR A 728 -13.49 9.80 43.73
N ALA A 729 -12.80 10.11 44.82
CA ALA A 729 -13.30 10.86 45.96
C ALA A 729 -12.71 12.27 46.00
N ALA A 730 -13.36 13.16 46.75
CA ALA A 730 -12.90 14.53 46.94
C ALA A 730 -11.47 14.58 47.50
N SER A 731 -10.69 15.56 47.04
CA SER A 731 -9.32 15.78 47.50
C SER A 731 -8.96 17.25 47.36
N GLY A 732 -8.60 17.90 48.48
CA GLY A 732 -8.43 19.35 48.53
C GLY A 732 -9.68 20.08 48.06
N ASP A 733 -9.52 21.03 47.14
CA ASP A 733 -10.60 21.85 46.59
C ASP A 733 -11.36 21.18 45.42
N LYS A 734 -11.02 19.93 45.08
CA LYS A 734 -11.63 19.20 43.96
C LYS A 734 -12.74 18.26 44.46
N PRO A 735 -13.96 18.33 43.86
CA PRO A 735 -15.09 17.49 44.26
C PRO A 735 -14.87 16.02 43.89
N GLY A 736 -15.50 15.13 44.66
CA GLY A 736 -15.61 13.70 44.34
C GLY A 736 -16.68 13.42 43.29
N TYR A 737 -16.75 12.17 42.81
CA TYR A 737 -17.71 11.81 41.75
C TYR A 737 -19.17 11.98 42.20
N LYS A 738 -19.46 11.62 43.46
CA LYS A 738 -20.79 11.73 44.09
C LYS A 738 -21.16 13.14 44.51
N ASP A 739 -20.22 14.08 44.45
CA ASP A 739 -20.49 15.49 44.76
C ASP A 739 -21.11 16.22 43.56
N ASP A 740 -21.06 15.64 42.35
CA ASP A 740 -21.80 16.11 41.19
C ASP A 740 -23.32 15.87 41.41
N ASP A 741 -24.11 16.93 41.37
CA ASP A 741 -25.56 16.89 41.61
C ASP A 741 -26.32 16.04 40.58
N THR A 742 -25.71 15.78 39.42
CA THR A 742 -26.29 14.92 38.39
C THR A 742 -26.07 13.43 38.63
N VAL A 743 -25.26 13.06 39.64
CA VAL A 743 -24.90 11.66 39.97
C VAL A 743 -25.70 11.17 41.17
N PRO A 744 -26.30 9.95 41.12
CA PRO A 744 -26.92 9.33 42.27
C PRO A 744 -25.93 9.16 43.44
N LYS A 745 -26.32 9.55 44.67
CA LYS A 745 -25.43 9.51 45.84
C LYS A 745 -24.98 8.08 46.22
N ASP A 746 -25.76 7.08 45.85
CA ASP A 746 -25.47 5.65 46.01
C ASP A 746 -24.77 5.03 44.79
N SER A 747 -24.39 5.83 43.78
CA SER A 747 -23.73 5.32 42.58
C SER A 747 -22.45 4.55 42.90
N VAL A 748 -22.31 3.40 42.25
CA VAL A 748 -21.11 2.55 42.25
C VAL A 748 -20.45 2.53 40.86
N SER A 749 -20.76 3.51 40.01
CA SER A 749 -20.21 3.57 38.65
C SER A 749 -18.68 3.77 38.70
N PRO A 750 -17.90 2.91 38.01
CA PRO A 750 -16.45 3.00 38.05
C PRO A 750 -15.94 4.17 37.19
N THR A 751 -15.18 5.06 37.82
CA THR A 751 -14.43 6.14 37.13
C THR A 751 -13.00 5.73 36.81
N PHE A 752 -12.57 4.58 37.34
CA PHE A 752 -11.30 3.91 37.07
C PHE A 752 -11.51 2.41 36.88
N ALA A 753 -10.79 1.80 35.94
CA ALA A 753 -10.71 0.36 35.79
C ALA A 753 -9.28 -0.05 35.40
N ALA A 754 -8.75 -1.08 36.06
CA ALA A 754 -7.62 -1.86 35.58
C ALA A 754 -8.11 -3.28 35.30
N MET A 755 -7.85 -3.80 34.12
CA MET A 755 -8.33 -5.12 33.69
C MET A 755 -7.27 -5.86 32.91
N VAL A 756 -7.28 -7.19 33.02
CA VAL A 756 -6.35 -8.05 32.28
C VAL A 756 -7.10 -8.83 31.21
N LEU A 757 -6.56 -8.77 30.00
CA LEU A 757 -7.01 -9.54 28.85
C LEU A 757 -5.94 -10.56 28.48
N TRP A 758 -6.40 -11.70 27.99
CA TRP A 758 -5.57 -12.79 27.51
C TRP A 758 -5.87 -13.01 26.03
N ILE A 759 -4.85 -13.35 25.23
CA ILE A 759 -5.04 -13.62 23.80
C ILE A 759 -4.61 -15.07 23.54
N ASP A 760 -5.60 -15.93 23.33
CA ASP A 760 -5.43 -17.38 23.17
C ASP A 760 -5.00 -17.71 21.72
N ASN A 761 -3.77 -17.34 21.39
CA ASN A 761 -3.13 -17.69 20.12
C ASN A 761 -1.64 -18.00 20.31
N PRO A 762 -0.98 -18.64 19.32
CA PRO A 762 0.42 -19.05 19.47
C PRO A 762 1.41 -17.91 19.76
N ARG A 763 1.14 -16.69 19.29
CA ARG A 763 2.01 -15.52 19.46
C ARG A 763 1.96 -14.97 20.88
N TRP A 764 0.78 -14.95 21.50
CA TRP A 764 0.50 -14.21 22.73
C TRP A 764 0.12 -15.09 23.93
N GLU A 765 0.04 -16.40 23.74
CA GLU A 765 -0.22 -17.36 24.82
C GLU A 765 0.65 -17.07 26.06
N GLY A 766 -0.01 -16.90 27.21
CA GLY A 766 0.62 -16.64 28.50
C GLY A 766 1.10 -15.20 28.73
N VAL A 767 0.89 -14.27 27.78
CA VAL A 767 1.24 -12.85 27.95
C VAL A 767 0.00 -12.06 28.40
N PRO A 768 0.00 -11.44 29.59
CA PRO A 768 -1.09 -10.60 30.05
C PRO A 768 -1.09 -9.22 29.39
N PHE A 769 -2.26 -8.78 28.94
CA PHE A 769 -2.53 -7.44 28.45
C PHE A 769 -3.30 -6.64 29.48
N ILE A 770 -2.61 -5.72 30.16
CA ILE A 770 -3.16 -4.93 31.26
C ILE A 770 -3.68 -3.60 30.69
N MET A 771 -4.98 -3.42 30.71
CA MET A 771 -5.65 -2.20 30.26
C MET A 771 -6.05 -1.35 31.47
N LYS A 772 -5.61 -0.10 31.53
CA LYS A 772 -5.91 0.84 32.62
C LYS A 772 -6.52 2.10 32.06
N ALA A 773 -7.68 2.48 32.59
CA ALA A 773 -8.35 3.73 32.23
C ALA A 773 -8.89 4.42 33.47
N GLY A 774 -8.76 5.74 33.57
CA GLY A 774 -9.45 6.49 34.62
C GLY A 774 -9.46 8.01 34.45
N LYS A 775 -10.41 8.62 35.15
CA LYS A 775 -10.60 10.08 35.28
C LYS A 775 -10.12 10.58 36.64
N ALA A 776 -9.94 11.89 36.77
CA ALA A 776 -9.45 12.55 37.98
C ALA A 776 -8.12 11.96 38.49
N LEU A 777 -7.20 11.62 37.57
CA LEU A 777 -5.88 11.09 37.87
C LEU A 777 -4.82 12.20 37.91
N ASN A 778 -3.57 11.83 38.19
CA ASN A 778 -2.46 12.77 38.35
C ASN A 778 -2.03 13.53 37.08
N GLU A 779 -2.38 13.03 35.88
CA GLU A 779 -1.88 13.56 34.61
C GLU A 779 -2.79 13.19 33.43
N SER A 780 -2.69 13.92 32.33
CA SER A 780 -3.24 13.49 31.04
C SER A 780 -2.21 12.64 30.31
N LYS A 781 -2.53 11.36 30.06
CA LYS A 781 -1.61 10.45 29.39
C LYS A 781 -2.32 9.27 28.73
N VAL A 782 -1.95 8.98 27.49
CA VAL A 782 -2.30 7.75 26.79
C VAL A 782 -1.02 7.13 26.25
N GLU A 783 -0.76 5.88 26.62
CA GLU A 783 0.51 5.22 26.34
C GLU A 783 0.34 3.72 26.24
N VAL A 784 1.06 3.10 25.31
CA VAL A 784 1.31 1.66 25.27
C VAL A 784 2.72 1.38 25.78
N ARG A 785 2.84 0.47 26.74
CA ARG A 785 4.13 0.02 27.28
C ARG A 785 4.26 -1.48 27.12
N ILE A 786 5.32 -1.92 26.45
CA ILE A 786 5.63 -3.33 26.22
C ILE A 786 6.87 -3.63 27.05
N GLN A 787 6.72 -4.46 28.08
CA GLN A 787 7.82 -4.84 28.95
C GLN A 787 8.37 -6.21 28.53
N TYR A 788 9.67 -6.25 28.24
CA TYR A 788 10.37 -7.48 27.86
C TYR A 788 10.69 -8.32 29.10
N LYS A 789 10.96 -9.62 28.88
CA LYS A 789 11.41 -10.55 29.91
C LYS A 789 12.80 -10.18 30.44
N ASP A 790 13.14 -10.76 31.59
CA ASP A 790 14.45 -10.58 32.21
C ASP A 790 15.58 -11.09 31.31
N ALA A 791 16.72 -10.42 31.38
CA ALA A 791 17.95 -10.94 30.79
C ALA A 791 18.41 -12.20 31.53
N VAL A 792 19.15 -13.08 30.84
CA VAL A 792 19.65 -14.33 31.42
C VAL A 792 20.51 -14.03 32.65
N GLN A 793 20.17 -14.66 33.78
CA GLN A 793 20.88 -14.50 35.06
C GLN A 793 22.31 -15.07 34.96
N GLY A 794 23.29 -14.39 35.58
CA GLY A 794 24.66 -14.88 35.73
C GLY A 794 25.76 -13.83 35.60
N ILE A 795 25.56 -12.76 34.81
CA ILE A 795 26.53 -11.66 34.65
C ILE A 795 26.07 -10.39 35.39
N PHE A 796 24.75 -10.19 35.49
CA PHE A 796 24.13 -9.06 36.19
C PHE A 796 23.14 -9.60 37.22
N ASN A 797 23.19 -9.08 38.45
CA ASN A 797 22.30 -9.51 39.54
C ASN A 797 21.00 -8.69 39.59
N ASP A 798 21.04 -7.40 39.20
CA ASP A 798 19.91 -6.46 39.34
C ASP A 798 19.73 -5.59 38.08
N ILE A 799 19.49 -6.22 36.92
CA ILE A 799 19.32 -5.50 35.65
C ILE A 799 17.83 -5.22 35.37
N SER A 800 17.51 -3.98 34.99
CA SER A 800 16.13 -3.60 34.68
C SER A 800 15.65 -4.23 33.37
N ARG A 801 14.37 -4.62 33.33
CA ARG A 801 13.73 -5.08 32.08
C ARG A 801 13.74 -3.98 31.02
N ASN A 802 13.91 -4.38 29.77
CA ASN A 802 13.76 -3.46 28.65
C ASN A 802 12.28 -3.14 28.44
N GLU A 803 11.99 -1.94 27.93
CA GLU A 803 10.61 -1.53 27.65
C GLU A 803 10.54 -0.75 26.34
N LEU A 804 9.62 -1.12 25.45
CA LEU A 804 9.24 -0.28 24.33
C LEU A 804 8.00 0.52 24.72
N VAL A 805 8.09 1.83 24.64
CA VAL A 805 7.01 2.74 25.04
C VAL A 805 6.57 3.58 23.85
N LEU A 806 5.27 3.61 23.62
CA LEU A 806 4.62 4.42 22.59
C LEU A 806 3.64 5.36 23.30
N ARG A 807 4.02 6.63 23.45
CA ARG A 807 3.12 7.65 23.99
C ARG A 807 2.27 8.21 22.87
N ILE A 808 0.96 7.96 22.96
CA ILE A 808 -0.05 8.37 21.99
C ILE A 808 -0.44 9.83 22.21
N GLN A 809 -0.56 10.27 23.47
CA GLN A 809 -0.77 11.68 23.84
C GLN A 809 -0.49 11.90 25.33
N PRO A 810 -0.17 13.13 25.77
CA PRO A 810 0.28 14.27 24.97
C PRO A 810 1.71 14.05 24.44
N SER A 811 2.17 14.92 23.55
CA SER A 811 3.54 14.91 23.02
C SER A 811 3.97 13.55 22.49
N GLU A 812 3.47 13.20 21.31
CA GLU A 812 3.69 11.94 20.62
C GLU A 812 5.17 11.54 20.61
N ALA A 813 5.48 10.34 21.12
CA ALA A 813 6.85 9.86 21.22
C ALA A 813 6.95 8.33 21.23
N ILE A 814 8.08 7.81 20.76
CA ILE A 814 8.46 6.40 20.87
C ILE A 814 9.82 6.35 21.54
N TRP A 815 9.98 5.52 22.57
CA TRP A 815 11.30 5.26 23.11
C TRP A 815 11.48 3.81 23.56
N MET A 816 12.72 3.34 23.48
CA MET A 816 13.14 2.04 23.97
C MET A 816 14.01 2.23 25.21
N LYS A 817 13.50 1.81 26.37
CA LYS A 817 14.30 1.67 27.59
C LYS A 817 15.17 0.43 27.48
N MET A 818 16.47 0.63 27.62
CA MET A 818 17.51 -0.40 27.57
C MET A 818 18.55 -0.15 28.66
N ASN A 819 19.44 -1.11 28.92
CA ASN A 819 20.52 -0.91 29.87
C ASN A 819 21.80 -0.54 29.13
N SER A 820 22.53 0.45 29.64
CA SER A 820 23.84 0.86 29.12
C SER A 820 24.82 1.06 30.28
N LYS A 821 26.12 1.05 29.98
CA LYS A 821 27.16 1.35 30.97
C LYS A 821 27.04 2.83 31.37
N LEU A 822 27.07 3.11 32.67
CA LEU A 822 27.17 4.46 33.20
C LEU A 822 28.40 5.17 32.60
N PRO A 823 28.25 6.38 32.01
CA PRO A 823 29.40 7.16 31.56
C PRO A 823 30.35 7.46 32.73
N GLY A 824 31.66 7.31 32.51
CA GLY A 824 32.68 7.47 33.55
C GLY A 824 33.52 6.21 33.81
N PHE A 825 34.13 6.13 34.99
CA PHE A 825 35.10 5.08 35.34
C PHE A 825 34.48 3.82 35.93
N THR A 826 33.21 3.84 36.33
CA THR A 826 32.53 2.67 36.89
C THR A 826 31.96 1.78 35.79
N THR A 827 31.83 0.47 36.05
CA THR A 827 31.27 -0.52 35.12
C THR A 827 29.80 -0.85 35.41
N ARG A 828 29.11 0.01 36.16
CA ARG A 828 27.69 -0.17 36.52
C ARG A 828 26.79 0.00 35.31
N ALA A 829 25.81 -0.89 35.14
CA ALA A 829 24.75 -0.74 34.15
C ALA A 829 23.62 0.12 34.73
N VAL A 830 23.10 1.05 33.93
CA VAL A 830 21.96 1.91 34.25
C VAL A 830 20.94 1.89 33.12
N PRO A 831 19.63 2.03 33.43
CA PRO A 831 18.62 2.17 32.40
C PRO A 831 18.78 3.52 31.69
N VAL A 832 18.74 3.47 30.36
CA VAL A 832 18.76 4.62 29.44
C VAL A 832 17.74 4.39 28.32
N GLU A 833 17.51 5.40 27.50
CA GLU A 833 16.55 5.35 26.41
C GLU A 833 17.14 5.71 25.05
N LEU A 834 16.60 5.08 24.00
CA LEU A 834 16.65 5.59 22.64
C LEU A 834 15.32 6.29 22.35
N ASP A 835 15.33 7.61 22.17
CA ASP A 835 14.13 8.45 22.07
C ASP A 835 13.86 8.96 20.64
N MET A 836 12.58 8.98 20.27
CA MET A 836 12.05 9.70 19.13
C MET A 836 10.79 10.46 19.53
N THR A 837 10.98 11.69 20.00
CA THR A 837 9.89 12.65 20.25
C THR A 837 9.51 13.41 18.97
N TYR A 838 8.25 13.31 18.54
CA TYR A 838 7.80 13.82 17.23
C TYR A 838 7.99 15.32 17.08
N GLN A 839 7.60 16.09 18.10
CA GLN A 839 7.71 17.56 18.09
C GLN A 839 9.15 18.05 17.96
N GLN A 840 10.13 17.27 18.45
CA GLN A 840 11.55 17.58 18.33
C GLN A 840 12.12 17.12 16.98
N ARG A 841 11.67 15.96 16.47
CA ARG A 841 12.25 15.34 15.27
C ARG A 841 11.65 15.84 13.96
N PHE A 842 10.38 16.22 13.96
CA PHE A 842 9.59 16.63 12.79
C PHE A 842 9.02 18.04 12.97
N THR A 843 9.89 19.02 13.21
CA THR A 843 9.53 20.42 13.53
C THR A 843 8.64 21.10 12.49
N GLU A 844 8.70 20.68 11.24
CA GLU A 844 7.92 21.25 10.12
C GLU A 844 6.64 20.44 9.79
N ALA A 845 6.46 19.26 10.39
CA ALA A 845 5.32 18.40 10.09
C ALA A 845 4.12 18.74 11.00
N LYS A 846 2.96 19.02 10.40
CA LYS A 846 1.70 19.14 11.13
C LYS A 846 1.14 17.74 11.36
N ILE A 847 1.06 17.31 12.62
CA ILE A 847 0.33 16.09 13.00
C ILE A 847 -1.17 16.39 12.87
N PRO A 848 -1.90 15.69 11.97
CA PRO A 848 -3.33 15.91 11.81
C PRO A 848 -4.08 15.49 13.08
N GLN A 849 -5.15 16.22 13.41
CA GLN A 849 -6.05 15.77 14.46
C GLN A 849 -6.81 14.51 14.02
N ALA A 850 -7.23 13.69 14.98
CA ALA A 850 -7.91 12.42 14.69
C ALA A 850 -9.12 12.57 13.73
N TYR A 851 -9.95 13.58 13.95
CA TYR A 851 -11.12 13.84 13.09
C TYR A 851 -10.73 14.33 11.69
N GLU A 852 -9.63 15.09 11.54
CA GLU A 852 -9.10 15.48 10.22
C GLU A 852 -8.73 14.22 9.42
N ALA A 853 -8.00 13.30 10.08
CA ALA A 853 -7.57 12.05 9.46
C ALA A 853 -8.75 11.16 9.06
N LEU A 854 -9.70 10.93 9.98
CA LEU A 854 -10.83 10.04 9.71
C LEU A 854 -11.80 10.60 8.68
N ILE A 855 -12.15 11.88 8.73
CA ILE A 855 -13.03 12.48 7.70
C ILE A 855 -12.38 12.37 6.32
N LEU A 856 -11.06 12.58 6.24
CA LEU A 856 -10.33 12.39 4.99
C LEU A 856 -10.32 10.93 4.52
N ASP A 857 -10.10 9.97 5.43
CA ASP A 857 -10.14 8.54 5.11
C ASP A 857 -11.57 8.15 4.61
N ALA A 858 -12.61 8.71 5.23
CA ALA A 858 -14.00 8.57 4.77
C ALA A 858 -14.23 9.20 3.39
N PHE A 859 -13.57 10.30 3.01
CA PHE A 859 -13.64 10.84 1.63
C PHE A 859 -12.84 10.01 0.63
N LYS A 860 -11.74 9.37 1.06
CA LYS A 860 -10.98 8.45 0.22
C LYS A 860 -11.66 7.10 0.02
N GLY A 861 -12.65 6.77 0.86
CA GLY A 861 -13.29 5.46 0.87
C GLY A 861 -12.44 4.39 1.56
N ASP A 862 -11.55 4.80 2.45
CA ASP A 862 -10.67 3.91 3.20
C ASP A 862 -11.34 3.54 4.53
N HIS A 863 -11.59 2.24 4.71
CA HIS A 863 -12.21 1.70 5.92
C HIS A 863 -11.20 1.20 6.96
N SER A 864 -9.88 1.28 6.72
CA SER A 864 -8.87 0.65 7.59
C SER A 864 -8.93 1.15 9.04
N ASN A 865 -9.32 2.41 9.22
CA ASN A 865 -9.36 3.13 10.51
C ASN A 865 -10.79 3.28 11.04
N PHE A 866 -11.74 2.47 10.55
CA PHE A 866 -13.13 2.45 10.99
C PHE A 866 -13.52 1.08 11.54
N VAL A 867 -14.44 1.05 12.50
CA VAL A 867 -14.83 -0.19 13.17
C VAL A 867 -15.87 -0.96 12.34
N ARG A 868 -15.56 -2.20 11.99
CA ARG A 868 -16.46 -3.10 11.22
C ARG A 868 -17.55 -3.69 12.10
N ASP A 869 -18.65 -4.14 11.48
CA ASP A 869 -19.79 -4.74 12.21
C ASP A 869 -19.40 -5.96 13.08
N ASP A 870 -18.63 -6.89 12.51
CA ASP A 870 -18.12 -8.06 13.21
C ASP A 870 -17.07 -7.72 14.27
N GLU A 871 -16.29 -6.66 14.07
CA GLU A 871 -15.34 -6.15 15.04
C GLU A 871 -16.06 -5.65 16.32
N LEU A 872 -17.14 -4.89 16.16
CA LEU A 872 -17.98 -4.45 17.28
C LEU A 872 -18.63 -5.62 18.02
N ASP A 873 -19.18 -6.61 17.29
CA ASP A 873 -19.82 -7.79 17.89
C ASP A 873 -18.83 -8.56 18.78
N VAL A 874 -17.62 -8.81 18.29
CA VAL A 874 -16.59 -9.52 19.06
C VAL A 874 -16.09 -8.68 20.23
N ALA A 875 -15.87 -7.38 20.03
CA ALA A 875 -15.48 -6.48 21.12
C ALA A 875 -16.52 -6.51 22.26
N TRP A 876 -17.81 -6.40 21.95
CA TRP A 876 -18.86 -6.46 22.97
C TRP A 876 -18.94 -7.82 23.67
N LYS A 877 -18.75 -8.94 22.96
CA LYS A 877 -18.69 -10.27 23.59
C LYS A 877 -17.63 -10.38 24.70
N ILE A 878 -16.50 -9.68 24.56
CA ILE A 878 -15.42 -9.68 25.54
C ILE A 878 -15.82 -8.95 26.82
N PHE A 879 -16.51 -7.81 26.69
CA PHE A 879 -16.81 -6.91 27.82
C PHE A 879 -18.20 -7.11 28.44
N THR A 880 -19.19 -7.60 27.70
CA THR A 880 -20.57 -7.69 28.19
C THR A 880 -20.71 -8.48 29.49
N PRO A 881 -20.04 -9.63 29.69
CA PRO A 881 -20.16 -10.36 30.95
C PRO A 881 -19.66 -9.58 32.18
N ILE A 882 -18.55 -8.85 32.05
CA ILE A 882 -18.04 -8.02 33.17
C ILE A 882 -18.93 -6.80 33.41
N LEU A 883 -19.45 -6.19 32.35
CA LEU A 883 -20.36 -5.06 32.44
C LEU A 883 -21.69 -5.46 33.09
N HIS A 884 -22.25 -6.61 32.75
CA HIS A 884 -23.47 -7.13 33.38
C HIS A 884 -23.27 -7.44 34.87
N TRP A 885 -22.09 -7.88 35.28
CA TRP A 885 -21.76 -8.01 36.69
C TRP A 885 -21.68 -6.64 37.39
N ILE A 886 -21.03 -5.65 36.78
CA ILE A 886 -20.94 -4.28 37.31
C ILE A 886 -22.32 -3.63 37.46
N ASP A 887 -23.20 -3.84 36.47
CA ASP A 887 -24.57 -3.33 36.48
C ASP A 887 -25.49 -4.10 37.45
N GLY A 888 -25.02 -5.20 38.07
CA GLY A 888 -25.81 -6.05 38.97
C GLY A 888 -26.79 -6.99 38.27
N LYS A 889 -26.67 -7.17 36.95
CA LYS A 889 -27.47 -8.12 36.15
C LYS A 889 -27.02 -9.57 36.33
N SER A 890 -25.85 -9.81 36.94
CA SER A 890 -25.25 -11.15 37.08
C SER A 890 -24.62 -11.39 38.46
N GLY A 891 -25.35 -11.05 39.53
CA GLY A 891 -24.92 -11.17 40.92
C GLY A 891 -24.75 -9.81 41.60
N ASP A 892 -24.12 -9.81 42.78
CA ASP A 892 -23.94 -8.58 43.56
C ASP A 892 -23.04 -7.57 42.84
N LYS A 893 -23.47 -6.31 42.86
CA LYS A 893 -22.73 -5.19 42.28
C LYS A 893 -21.38 -5.04 42.99
N PRO A 894 -20.25 -5.03 42.27
CA PRO A 894 -18.96 -4.75 42.88
C PRO A 894 -18.92 -3.31 43.39
N LYS A 895 -18.36 -3.12 44.59
CA LYS A 895 -18.07 -1.79 45.11
C LYS A 895 -16.69 -1.35 44.61
N PRO A 896 -16.58 -0.23 43.86
CA PRO A 896 -15.28 0.27 43.42
C PRO A 896 -14.46 0.79 44.61
N GLU A 897 -13.14 0.65 44.53
CA GLU A 897 -12.21 1.23 45.51
C GLU A 897 -12.16 2.75 45.38
N GLU A 898 -12.26 3.47 46.50
CA GLU A 898 -12.13 4.92 46.48
C GLU A 898 -10.67 5.35 46.25
N TYR A 899 -10.45 6.35 45.41
CA TYR A 899 -9.15 6.97 45.22
C TYR A 899 -9.24 8.50 45.25
N PRO A 900 -8.28 9.21 45.88
CA PRO A 900 -8.32 10.67 45.91
C PRO A 900 -8.20 11.26 44.49
N TYR A 901 -8.96 12.32 44.21
CA TYR A 901 -8.77 13.13 43.00
C TYR A 901 -7.28 13.53 42.87
N GLY A 902 -6.70 13.33 41.68
CA GLY A 902 -5.32 13.66 41.37
C GLY A 902 -4.30 12.55 41.73
N SER A 903 -4.74 11.44 42.31
CA SER A 903 -3.87 10.29 42.58
C SER A 903 -3.59 9.46 41.31
N ARG A 904 -2.78 8.39 41.44
CA ARG A 904 -2.51 7.46 40.33
C ARG A 904 -3.63 6.42 40.10
N GLY A 905 -4.67 6.43 40.92
CA GLY A 905 -5.75 5.45 40.95
C GLY A 905 -5.86 4.79 42.33
N PRO A 906 -6.62 3.68 42.45
CA PRO A 906 -6.77 2.92 43.69
C PRO A 906 -5.44 2.46 44.28
N LYS A 907 -5.37 2.37 45.61
CA LYS A 907 -4.12 2.00 46.33
C LYS A 907 -3.59 0.63 45.90
N ASN A 908 -4.48 -0.30 45.57
CA ASN A 908 -4.12 -1.67 45.23
C ASN A 908 -3.72 -1.84 43.75
N VAL A 909 -3.69 -0.78 42.93
CA VAL A 909 -3.41 -0.89 41.49
C VAL A 909 -2.01 -1.43 41.19
N ASP A 910 -1.01 -1.01 41.96
CA ASP A 910 0.38 -1.45 41.75
C ASP A 910 0.53 -2.94 42.14
N GLN A 911 -0.10 -3.38 43.24
CA GLN A 911 -0.17 -4.79 43.63
C GLN A 911 -0.92 -5.63 42.57
N PHE A 912 -2.05 -5.11 42.08
CA PHE A 912 -2.83 -5.76 41.03
C PHE A 912 -2.00 -5.98 39.77
N THR A 913 -1.30 -4.96 39.26
CA THR A 913 -0.46 -5.12 38.07
C THR A 913 0.77 -6.01 38.30
N SER A 914 1.35 -5.98 39.51
CA SER A 914 2.48 -6.83 39.88
C SER A 914 2.12 -8.32 39.86
N LYS A 915 0.89 -8.69 40.27
CA LYS A 915 0.36 -10.05 40.17
C LYS A 915 0.43 -10.60 38.73
N TYR A 916 0.30 -9.74 37.72
CA TYR A 916 0.37 -10.11 36.31
C TYR A 916 1.75 -9.85 35.68
N GLY A 917 2.80 -9.83 36.51
CA GLY A 917 4.19 -9.84 36.06
C GLY A 917 4.72 -8.49 35.60
N TYR A 918 3.99 -7.38 35.81
CA TYR A 918 4.58 -6.06 35.64
C TYR A 918 5.53 -5.76 36.79
N THR A 919 6.79 -5.47 36.46
CA THR A 919 7.76 -5.02 37.45
C THR A 919 8.01 -3.54 37.22
N GLN A 920 7.64 -2.70 38.20
CA GLN A 920 8.07 -1.32 38.17
C GLN A 920 9.56 -1.30 38.52
N SER A 921 10.41 -0.92 37.57
CA SER A 921 11.85 -0.77 37.83
C SER A 921 12.04 0.23 38.96
N GLY A 922 12.49 -0.25 40.13
CA GLY A 922 12.63 0.51 41.39
C GLY A 922 13.73 1.56 41.41
N ASN A 923 14.20 2.01 40.25
CA ASN A 923 15.23 3.03 40.16
C ASN A 923 14.56 4.40 40.20
N GLU A 924 14.63 5.06 41.35
CA GLU A 924 14.42 6.51 41.49
C GLU A 924 15.28 7.33 40.51
N ASP A 925 16.34 6.71 39.98
CA ASP A 925 17.27 7.25 39.00
C ASP A 925 16.71 7.39 37.57
N TYR A 926 15.67 6.66 37.15
CA TYR A 926 15.16 6.79 35.78
C TYR A 926 14.04 7.83 35.69
N GLN A 927 14.37 9.00 35.16
CA GLN A 927 13.42 10.06 34.82
C GLN A 927 13.46 10.34 33.31
N TRP A 928 12.29 10.37 32.68
CA TRP A 928 12.14 10.75 31.28
C TRP A 928 11.48 12.14 31.22
N PRO A 929 11.96 13.08 30.38
CA PRO A 929 12.93 12.90 29.30
C PRO A 929 14.41 13.08 29.71
N GLN A 930 14.69 13.47 30.95
CA GLN A 930 16.06 13.67 31.42
C GLN A 930 16.28 12.92 32.74
N THR A 931 17.21 11.97 32.70
CA THR A 931 17.68 11.26 33.88
C THR A 931 18.81 12.04 34.53
N ASN A 932 18.60 12.50 35.78
CA ASN A 932 19.64 13.19 36.53
C ASN A 932 20.52 12.20 37.27
N VAL A 933 21.71 11.96 36.72
CA VAL A 933 22.70 11.02 37.24
C VAL A 933 23.43 11.55 38.49
N ALA A 934 23.26 12.83 38.84
CA ALA A 934 23.94 13.44 39.98
C ALA A 934 23.42 12.95 41.35
N ALA A 935 22.24 12.33 41.41
CA ALA A 935 21.74 11.67 42.61
C ALA A 935 22.26 10.21 42.75
N SER A 936 22.77 9.65 41.66
CA SER A 936 23.20 8.24 41.52
C SER A 936 24.73 8.05 41.59
N LEU A 937 25.47 9.17 41.54
CA LEU A 937 26.92 9.32 41.78
C LEU A 937 27.14 9.76 43.23
#